data_AF-A0A2E0YUJ6-F1
#
_entry.id   AF-A0A2E0YUJ6-F1
#
_cell.length_a   1.000
_cell.length_b   1.000
_cell.length_c   1.000
_cell.angle_alpha   90.00
_cell.angle_beta   90.00
_cell.angle_gamma   90.00
#
_symmetry.space_group_name_H-M   'P 1'
#
loop_
_entity.id
_entity.type
_entity.pdbx_description
1 polymer ?
#
loop_
_entity_poly.entity_id
_entity_poly.type
_entity_poly.pdbx_seq_one_letter_code
_entity_poly.pdbx_strand_id
1 'polypeptide(L)'
;MAQLENIEAIERRLWGSADNLRANSNYASNEYFMPVMGLIFLRHAYSRYLAIKPEIEASLPSRGGKTRPLTKEDFSSKSAIYLRPEAQFDYLVNLSDADDRAQAIINAMDMIEEDYETLDGVLPKSEYQELDNEVLGNLFRTFNDPALKSATGDIFGRIYEYFLTQFADQKAHDGGEFFTPVSLVQTLVNVIEPDHGDVIDPACGSGGMFVQSAHFIEHLHKSPQDVATFYGAEKNPTTIRLAKMNLAVHGLEGKISKAISYYEDPHEMLGSADFVMANPPFNVDDVDAEKIKNDPRLPFGLPGVNNKKKVSNGNYLWISYFYSYLSDKGRAGFVMSSQASSAGSGEAEVRRKLVETGHVDAMMSIRGDFFYTRSVPCELWFFDKAKPVERKDNVLMIDARNVFRKGHVKRTKCDFSPEQLAKLTSIVWLYRGENDRFVALIESYLQRTLDEAQAAKEPMDDFIASLDGVIDKLPAVDEETTKAFALLSVDIKSFENAIESESKAWGKASRDNAGLIKAAEKLEPIAETSRVLIKQIDQLLKFAEKQAKETHEKGLNKLIKELDIQRKAAVEQLKEVRYIFKQAHWLQEHFPDAELCDVEGLVKLVDIEEIEANDWSLTPGRYVGIAPEEEDDDFDFEEALTDMHIELNGLNEEATLLAAQIQRNFESLGI
;
A
#
# COMPACT_ATOMS: atom_id res chain seq x y z
N MET A 1 -4.64 3.21 -13.65
CA MET A 1 -4.56 1.90 -12.93
C MET A 1 -3.81 0.80 -13.68
N ALA A 2 -3.71 0.82 -15.01
CA ALA A 2 -3.02 -0.22 -15.81
C ALA A 2 -1.57 -0.55 -15.38
N GLN A 3 -0.80 0.43 -14.89
CA GLN A 3 0.55 0.18 -14.38
C GLN A 3 0.54 -0.57 -13.03
N LEU A 4 -0.41 -0.26 -12.13
CA LEU A 4 -0.59 -0.96 -10.86
C LEU A 4 -1.05 -2.41 -11.07
N GLU A 5 -2.00 -2.63 -11.99
CA GLU A 5 -2.48 -3.97 -12.36
C GLU A 5 -1.37 -4.83 -12.98
N ASN A 6 -0.52 -4.24 -13.81
CA ASN A 6 0.64 -4.93 -14.38
C ASN A 6 1.66 -5.32 -13.29
N ILE A 7 1.88 -4.45 -12.30
CA ILE A 7 2.76 -4.74 -11.16
C ILE A 7 2.18 -5.86 -10.28
N GLU A 8 0.90 -5.85 -9.99
CA GLU A 8 0.25 -6.90 -9.19
C GLU A 8 0.27 -8.27 -9.89
N ALA A 9 0.11 -8.28 -11.22
CA ALA A 9 0.26 -9.50 -12.01
C ALA A 9 1.70 -10.04 -11.94
N ILE A 10 2.71 -9.16 -11.92
CA ILE A 10 4.11 -9.53 -11.72
C ILE A 10 4.33 -10.08 -10.31
N GLU A 11 3.83 -9.42 -9.27
CA GLU A 11 3.89 -9.88 -7.87
C GLU A 11 3.31 -11.30 -7.71
N ARG A 12 2.11 -11.54 -8.25
CA ARG A 12 1.45 -12.85 -8.22
C ARG A 12 2.23 -13.90 -9.01
N ARG A 13 2.76 -13.55 -10.19
CA ARG A 13 3.56 -14.48 -11.01
C ARG A 13 4.85 -14.88 -10.30
N LEU A 14 5.55 -13.92 -9.71
CA LEU A 14 6.79 -14.17 -8.97
C LEU A 14 6.51 -15.01 -7.73
N TRP A 15 5.46 -14.68 -6.98
CA TRP A 15 5.07 -15.46 -5.81
C TRP A 15 4.58 -16.86 -6.16
N GLY A 16 3.76 -17.01 -7.19
CA GLY A 16 3.31 -18.33 -7.67
C GLY A 16 4.49 -19.22 -8.07
N SER A 17 5.51 -18.64 -8.70
CA SER A 17 6.76 -19.36 -9.00
C SER A 17 7.55 -19.73 -7.74
N ALA A 18 7.64 -18.84 -6.76
CA ALA A 18 8.30 -19.11 -5.47
C ALA A 18 7.53 -20.14 -4.61
N ASP A 19 6.20 -20.10 -4.60
CA ASP A 19 5.34 -21.03 -3.87
C ASP A 19 5.29 -22.42 -4.55
N ASN A 20 5.42 -22.47 -5.88
CA ASN A 20 5.58 -23.73 -6.60
C ASN A 20 6.86 -24.46 -6.16
N LEU A 21 7.95 -23.71 -5.93
CA LEU A 21 9.17 -24.29 -5.37
C LEU A 21 8.93 -24.86 -3.98
N ARG A 22 8.09 -24.26 -3.13
CA ARG A 22 7.65 -24.88 -1.87
C ARG A 22 6.88 -26.18 -2.11
N ALA A 23 5.89 -26.16 -3.01
CA ALA A 23 5.01 -27.32 -3.24
C ALA A 23 5.76 -28.54 -3.82
N ASN A 24 6.85 -28.30 -4.54
CA ASN A 24 7.62 -29.32 -5.26
C ASN A 24 9.07 -29.50 -4.75
N SER A 25 9.40 -28.94 -3.58
CA SER A 25 10.69 -29.17 -2.90
C SER A 25 10.47 -29.77 -1.51
N ASN A 26 11.55 -30.23 -0.89
CA ASN A 26 11.53 -30.78 0.47
C ASN A 26 11.64 -29.69 1.56
N TYR A 27 11.58 -28.40 1.20
CA TYR A 27 11.85 -27.29 2.12
C TYR A 27 10.56 -26.71 2.73
N ALA A 28 10.59 -26.46 4.03
CA ALA A 28 9.55 -25.74 4.74
C ALA A 28 9.63 -24.22 4.47
N SER A 29 8.52 -23.49 4.67
CA SER A 29 8.46 -22.04 4.37
C SER A 29 9.47 -21.19 5.13
N ASN A 30 9.83 -21.58 6.35
CA ASN A 30 10.88 -20.93 7.12
C ASN A 30 12.29 -21.20 6.59
N GLU A 31 12.51 -22.29 5.84
CA GLU A 31 13.84 -22.68 5.32
C GLU A 31 14.20 -21.92 4.03
N TYR A 32 13.22 -21.68 3.13
CA TYR A 32 13.49 -20.93 1.90
C TYR A 32 13.19 -19.42 1.98
N PHE A 33 12.51 -18.97 3.03
CA PHE A 33 12.14 -17.56 3.22
C PHE A 33 13.35 -16.62 3.11
N MET A 34 14.37 -16.82 3.95
CA MET A 34 15.55 -15.96 3.97
C MET A 34 16.33 -15.99 2.64
N PRO A 35 16.60 -17.16 2.03
CA PRO A 35 17.18 -17.25 0.69
C PRO A 35 16.39 -16.46 -0.38
N VAL A 36 15.06 -16.58 -0.42
CA VAL A 36 14.25 -15.84 -1.38
C VAL A 36 14.33 -14.34 -1.15
N MET A 37 14.21 -13.88 0.10
CA MET A 37 14.36 -12.46 0.42
C MET A 37 15.75 -11.92 0.05
N GLY A 38 16.81 -12.71 0.22
CA GLY A 38 18.16 -12.35 -0.20
C GLY A 38 18.33 -12.24 -1.72
N LEU A 39 17.72 -13.14 -2.50
CA LEU A 39 17.76 -13.03 -3.96
C LEU A 39 16.96 -11.83 -4.48
N ILE A 40 15.80 -11.54 -3.86
CA ILE A 40 15.03 -10.33 -4.19
C ILE A 40 15.84 -9.08 -3.84
N PHE A 41 16.50 -9.06 -2.66
CA PHE A 41 17.43 -8.00 -2.28
C PHE A 41 18.50 -7.77 -3.37
N LEU A 42 19.18 -8.83 -3.80
CA LEU A 42 20.25 -8.73 -4.78
C LEU A 42 19.72 -8.28 -6.16
N ARG A 43 18.56 -8.78 -6.55
CA ARG A 43 17.90 -8.37 -7.80
C ARG A 43 17.52 -6.89 -7.78
N HIS A 44 16.98 -6.42 -6.65
CA HIS A 44 16.62 -5.02 -6.44
C HIS A 44 17.87 -4.13 -6.49
N ALA A 45 18.90 -4.48 -5.72
CA ALA A 45 20.18 -3.76 -5.72
C ALA A 45 20.75 -3.64 -7.14
N TYR A 46 20.68 -4.71 -7.93
CA TYR A 46 21.13 -4.70 -9.32
C TYR A 46 20.26 -3.82 -10.24
N SER A 47 18.94 -3.82 -10.04
CA SER A 47 18.04 -2.94 -10.78
C SER A 47 18.36 -1.46 -10.53
N ARG A 48 18.55 -1.06 -9.26
CA ARG A 48 18.96 0.32 -8.91
C ARG A 48 20.36 0.66 -9.43
N TYR A 49 21.31 -0.27 -9.32
CA TYR A 49 22.64 -0.13 -9.91
C TYR A 49 22.56 0.20 -11.40
N LEU A 50 21.76 -0.55 -12.18
CA LEU A 50 21.59 -0.29 -13.61
C LEU A 50 20.88 1.03 -13.92
N ALA A 51 19.89 1.42 -13.11
CA ALA A 51 19.13 2.65 -13.32
C ALA A 51 20.00 3.91 -13.16
N ILE A 52 20.89 3.90 -12.17
CA ILE A 52 21.70 5.08 -11.81
C ILE A 52 23.06 5.10 -12.54
N LYS A 53 23.58 3.93 -12.94
CA LYS A 53 24.89 3.82 -13.62
C LYS A 53 25.06 4.78 -14.82
N PRO A 54 24.11 4.93 -15.76
CA PRO A 54 24.26 5.85 -16.89
C PRO A 54 24.41 7.31 -16.46
N GLU A 55 23.70 7.73 -15.41
CA GLU A 55 23.79 9.08 -14.85
C GLU A 55 25.17 9.31 -14.21
N ILE A 56 25.65 8.35 -13.42
CA ILE A 56 26.99 8.40 -12.83
C ILE A 56 28.05 8.50 -13.94
N GLU A 57 28.01 7.61 -14.93
CA GLU A 57 28.99 7.57 -16.02
C GLU A 57 29.02 8.90 -16.80
N ALA A 58 27.86 9.53 -17.02
CA ALA A 58 27.77 10.84 -17.66
C ALA A 58 28.34 11.98 -16.80
N SER A 59 28.26 11.86 -15.47
CA SER A 59 28.78 12.86 -14.52
C SER A 59 30.30 12.77 -14.30
N LEU A 60 30.92 11.64 -14.63
CA LEU A 60 32.33 11.40 -14.36
C LEU A 60 33.24 12.29 -15.23
N PRO A 61 34.28 12.91 -14.65
CA PRO A 61 35.22 13.72 -15.42
C PRO A 61 36.01 12.86 -16.40
N SER A 62 35.99 13.24 -17.68
CA SER A 62 36.76 12.58 -18.74
C SER A 62 38.10 13.29 -18.97
N ARG A 63 39.20 12.52 -18.97
CA ARG A 63 40.52 13.01 -19.40
C ARG A 63 40.95 12.23 -20.64
N GLY A 64 41.03 12.91 -21.78
CA GLY A 64 41.43 12.28 -23.04
C GLY A 64 40.43 11.22 -23.55
N GLY A 65 39.13 11.38 -23.25
CA GLY A 65 38.09 10.45 -23.67
C GLY A 65 37.95 9.18 -22.81
N LYS A 66 38.69 9.07 -21.70
CA LYS A 66 38.58 7.98 -20.74
C LYS A 66 38.11 8.50 -19.38
N THR A 67 37.11 7.84 -18.81
CA THR A 67 36.65 8.00 -17.43
C THR A 67 37.41 7.06 -16.50
N ARG A 68 37.45 7.38 -15.20
CA ARG A 68 37.97 6.45 -14.18
C ARG A 68 36.97 5.29 -13.95
N PRO A 69 37.40 4.16 -13.35
CA PRO A 69 36.47 3.12 -12.92
C PRO A 69 35.43 3.66 -11.95
N LEU A 70 34.25 3.03 -11.98
CA LEU A 70 33.19 3.24 -11.02
C LEU A 70 33.62 2.77 -9.63
N THR A 71 33.20 3.51 -8.61
CA THR A 71 33.55 3.27 -7.20
C THR A 71 32.30 3.17 -6.34
N LYS A 72 32.44 2.65 -5.12
CA LYS A 72 31.35 2.57 -4.13
C LYS A 72 30.75 3.95 -3.84
N GLU A 73 31.60 4.98 -3.73
CA GLU A 73 31.19 6.34 -3.39
C GLU A 73 30.27 6.95 -4.46
N ASP A 74 30.50 6.61 -5.73
CA ASP A 74 29.66 7.10 -6.84
C ASP A 74 28.21 6.66 -6.67
N PHE A 75 27.98 5.40 -6.31
CA PHE A 75 26.64 4.83 -6.11
C PHE A 75 26.03 5.24 -4.77
N SER A 76 26.84 5.28 -3.71
CA SER A 76 26.37 5.64 -2.37
C SER A 76 25.83 7.08 -2.34
N SER A 77 26.43 8.00 -3.10
CA SER A 77 25.95 9.39 -3.25
C SER A 77 24.57 9.52 -3.93
N LYS A 78 24.08 8.43 -4.53
CA LYS A 78 22.78 8.32 -5.21
C LYS A 78 21.87 7.30 -4.54
N SER A 79 22.17 6.96 -3.28
CA SER A 79 21.41 5.98 -2.48
C SER A 79 21.28 4.63 -3.18
N ALA A 80 22.37 4.16 -3.81
CA ALA A 80 22.45 2.88 -4.48
C ALA A 80 23.63 2.04 -4.00
N ILE A 81 23.45 0.72 -4.06
CA ILE A 81 24.48 -0.26 -3.73
C ILE A 81 25.37 -0.47 -4.97
N TYR A 82 26.68 -0.31 -4.77
CA TYR A 82 27.69 -0.67 -5.75
C TYR A 82 27.83 -2.20 -5.80
N LEU A 83 27.76 -2.76 -7.00
CA LEU A 83 27.88 -4.20 -7.21
C LEU A 83 29.13 -4.51 -8.03
N ARG A 84 30.06 -5.23 -7.40
CA ARG A 84 31.22 -5.85 -8.08
C ARG A 84 30.72 -6.83 -9.15
N PRO A 85 31.47 -7.09 -10.23
CA PRO A 85 31.00 -7.91 -11.36
C PRO A 85 30.41 -9.27 -10.96
N GLU A 86 31.04 -9.95 -10.01
CA GLU A 86 30.63 -11.26 -9.49
C GLU A 86 29.37 -11.20 -8.60
N ALA A 87 29.05 -10.02 -8.07
CA ALA A 87 27.85 -9.74 -7.30
C ALA A 87 26.68 -9.21 -8.16
N GLN A 88 26.88 -9.02 -9.47
CA GLN A 88 25.80 -8.58 -10.36
C GLN A 88 24.84 -9.72 -10.67
N PHE A 89 23.55 -9.44 -10.63
CA PHE A 89 22.53 -10.49 -10.80
C PHE A 89 22.63 -11.19 -12.17
N ASP A 90 22.98 -10.47 -13.24
CA ASP A 90 23.19 -11.07 -14.56
C ASP A 90 24.40 -12.03 -14.59
N TYR A 91 25.44 -11.83 -13.76
CA TYR A 91 26.55 -12.80 -13.65
C TYR A 91 26.03 -14.13 -13.07
N LEU A 92 25.28 -14.05 -11.97
CA LEU A 92 24.75 -15.22 -11.27
C LEU A 92 23.72 -16.01 -12.11
N VAL A 93 22.87 -15.31 -12.87
CA VAL A 93 21.90 -15.92 -13.78
C VAL A 93 22.58 -16.72 -14.90
N ASN A 94 23.78 -16.33 -15.32
CA ASN A 94 24.52 -16.98 -16.42
C ASN A 94 25.36 -18.19 -15.97
N LEU A 95 25.32 -18.56 -14.69
CA LEU A 95 26.00 -19.76 -14.18
C LEU A 95 25.38 -21.05 -14.74
N SER A 96 26.23 -21.98 -15.15
CA SER A 96 25.84 -23.30 -15.65
C SER A 96 25.42 -24.23 -14.51
N ASP A 97 24.77 -25.35 -14.85
CA ASP A 97 24.37 -26.35 -13.84
C ASP A 97 25.57 -27.08 -13.19
N ALA A 98 26.76 -26.97 -13.79
CA ALA A 98 28.00 -27.50 -13.24
C ALA A 98 28.66 -26.55 -12.23
N ASP A 99 28.26 -25.28 -12.21
CA ASP A 99 28.76 -24.30 -11.26
C ASP A 99 28.05 -24.44 -9.92
N ASP A 100 28.78 -24.14 -8.84
CA ASP A 100 28.22 -24.07 -7.49
C ASP A 100 27.51 -22.74 -7.29
N ARG A 101 26.20 -22.71 -7.58
CA ARG A 101 25.39 -21.49 -7.46
C ARG A 101 25.28 -21.01 -6.02
N ALA A 102 25.23 -21.93 -5.05
CA ALA A 102 25.17 -21.57 -3.63
C ALA A 102 26.43 -20.79 -3.23
N GLN A 103 27.61 -21.31 -3.56
CA GLN A 103 28.87 -20.63 -3.26
C GLN A 103 29.01 -19.30 -4.02
N ALA A 104 28.53 -19.22 -5.27
CA ALA A 104 28.55 -17.97 -6.03
C ALA A 104 27.66 -16.89 -5.39
N ILE A 105 26.47 -17.25 -4.90
CA ILE A 105 25.59 -16.33 -4.16
C ILE A 105 26.25 -15.87 -2.86
N ILE A 106 26.83 -16.80 -2.09
CA ILE A 106 27.53 -16.47 -0.84
C ILE A 106 28.65 -15.47 -1.10
N ASN A 107 29.47 -15.71 -2.13
CA ASN A 107 30.54 -14.79 -2.52
C ASN A 107 29.99 -13.40 -2.90
N ALA A 108 28.86 -13.34 -3.61
CA ALA A 108 28.22 -12.08 -3.95
C ALA A 108 27.75 -11.31 -2.70
N MET A 109 27.16 -12.01 -1.72
CA MET A 109 26.72 -11.42 -0.46
C MET A 109 27.92 -10.93 0.37
N ASP A 110 28.98 -11.74 0.50
CA ASP A 110 30.20 -11.36 1.23
C ASP A 110 30.85 -10.11 0.61
N MET A 111 30.91 -9.99 -0.72
CA MET A 111 31.42 -8.78 -1.38
C MET A 111 30.61 -7.53 -1.05
N ILE A 112 29.29 -7.64 -0.90
CA ILE A 112 28.42 -6.53 -0.50
C ILE A 112 28.66 -6.17 0.97
N GLU A 113 28.74 -7.16 1.86
CA GLU A 113 29.02 -6.92 3.29
C GLU A 113 30.41 -6.30 3.52
N GLU A 114 31.42 -6.71 2.75
CA GLU A 114 32.76 -6.10 2.75
C GLU A 114 32.70 -4.60 2.40
N ASP A 115 31.87 -4.25 1.41
CA ASP A 115 31.73 -2.87 0.96
C ASP A 115 30.85 -2.04 1.91
N TYR A 116 29.88 -2.64 2.61
CA TYR A 116 28.88 -1.93 3.42
C TYR A 116 28.78 -2.47 4.86
N GLU A 117 29.43 -1.78 5.81
CA GLU A 117 29.49 -2.14 7.25
C GLU A 117 28.10 -2.31 7.89
N THR A 118 27.09 -1.55 7.44
CA THR A 118 25.71 -1.65 7.95
C THR A 118 25.06 -3.01 7.65
N LEU A 119 25.57 -3.73 6.65
CA LEU A 119 25.13 -5.04 6.20
C LEU A 119 25.99 -6.19 6.74
N ASP A 120 27.03 -5.94 7.54
CA ASP A 120 27.88 -7.01 8.08
C ASP A 120 27.06 -8.06 8.86
N GLY A 121 27.13 -9.32 8.41
CA GLY A 121 26.38 -10.44 8.98
C GLY A 121 24.86 -10.36 8.80
N VAL A 122 24.36 -9.48 7.92
CA VAL A 122 22.93 -9.27 7.68
C VAL A 122 22.41 -10.19 6.58
N LEU A 123 23.16 -10.33 5.49
CA LEU A 123 22.69 -11.03 4.29
C LEU A 123 22.64 -12.55 4.53
N PRO A 124 21.69 -13.27 3.91
CA PRO A 124 21.65 -14.74 3.98
C PRO A 124 22.87 -15.35 3.30
N LYS A 125 23.46 -16.37 3.92
CA LYS A 125 24.68 -17.03 3.44
C LYS A 125 24.57 -18.54 3.59
N SER A 126 24.67 -19.04 4.82
CA SER A 126 24.56 -20.48 5.12
C SER A 126 23.24 -21.08 4.64
N GLU A 127 22.17 -20.29 4.65
CA GLU A 127 20.85 -20.71 4.20
C GLU A 127 20.82 -21.14 2.72
N TYR A 128 21.75 -20.68 1.88
CA TYR A 128 21.84 -21.11 0.48
C TYR A 128 22.48 -22.49 0.30
N GLN A 129 23.30 -22.94 1.25
CA GLN A 129 23.97 -24.25 1.18
C GLN A 129 22.97 -25.40 1.38
N GLU A 130 21.85 -25.10 2.05
CA GLU A 130 20.78 -26.06 2.26
C GLU A 130 19.92 -26.25 1.01
N LEU A 131 20.01 -25.35 0.02
CA LEU A 131 19.21 -25.38 -1.21
C LEU A 131 19.92 -26.11 -2.36
N ASP A 132 19.21 -27.01 -3.04
CA ASP A 132 19.72 -27.71 -4.22
C ASP A 132 20.05 -26.73 -5.37
N ASN A 133 21.11 -27.05 -6.13
CA ASN A 133 21.57 -26.21 -7.25
C ASN A 133 20.51 -26.00 -8.35
N GLU A 134 19.61 -26.98 -8.53
CA GLU A 134 18.47 -26.88 -9.45
C GLU A 134 17.44 -25.86 -8.96
N VAL A 135 17.13 -25.86 -7.66
CA VAL A 135 16.19 -24.91 -7.03
C VAL A 135 16.73 -23.48 -7.17
N LEU A 136 18.02 -23.26 -6.90
CA LEU A 136 18.68 -21.97 -7.10
C LEU A 136 18.62 -21.52 -8.57
N GLY A 137 18.84 -22.44 -9.51
CA GLY A 137 18.68 -22.16 -10.94
C GLY A 137 17.26 -21.74 -11.32
N ASN A 138 16.24 -22.38 -10.74
CA ASN A 138 14.83 -22.02 -10.95
C ASN A 138 14.49 -20.64 -10.37
N LEU A 139 15.01 -20.32 -9.18
CA LEU A 139 14.85 -19.01 -8.55
C LEU A 139 15.47 -17.90 -9.41
N PHE A 140 16.70 -18.09 -9.90
CA PHE A 140 17.32 -17.12 -10.81
C PHE A 140 16.50 -16.86 -12.07
N ARG A 141 15.97 -17.92 -12.70
CA ARG A 141 15.11 -17.79 -13.88
C ARG A 141 13.83 -17.02 -13.56
N THR A 142 13.23 -17.28 -12.41
CA THR A 142 12.02 -16.60 -11.94
C THR A 142 12.25 -15.10 -11.76
N PHE A 143 13.34 -14.71 -11.09
CA PHE A 143 13.64 -13.31 -10.80
C PHE A 143 14.36 -12.56 -11.94
N ASN A 144 14.78 -13.25 -13.01
CA ASN A 144 15.33 -12.66 -14.24
C ASN A 144 14.27 -12.36 -15.32
N ASP A 145 13.01 -12.16 -14.92
CA ASP A 145 11.94 -11.85 -15.85
C ASP A 145 12.25 -10.59 -16.69
N PRO A 146 12.17 -10.63 -18.04
CA PRO A 146 12.41 -9.46 -18.88
C PRO A 146 11.49 -8.26 -18.56
N ALA A 147 10.26 -8.50 -18.09
CA ALA A 147 9.35 -7.43 -17.67
C ALA A 147 9.92 -6.63 -16.49
N LEU A 148 10.76 -7.26 -15.66
CA LEU A 148 11.46 -6.63 -14.56
C LEU A 148 12.73 -5.86 -15.00
N LYS A 149 13.21 -6.03 -16.24
CA LYS A 149 14.37 -5.28 -16.75
C LYS A 149 14.00 -3.87 -17.23
N SER A 150 12.75 -3.66 -17.66
CA SER A 150 12.19 -2.36 -18.06
C SER A 150 11.46 -1.63 -16.93
N ALA A 151 11.27 -2.28 -15.78
CA ALA A 151 10.59 -1.73 -14.61
C ALA A 151 11.44 -0.63 -13.95
N THR A 152 10.86 0.55 -13.71
CA THR A 152 11.55 1.69 -13.08
C THR A 152 11.36 1.69 -11.55
N GLY A 153 12.43 2.09 -10.85
CA GLY A 153 12.50 2.70 -9.50
C GLY A 153 11.87 1.97 -8.31
N ASP A 154 10.55 1.83 -8.32
CA ASP A 154 9.73 1.53 -7.14
C ASP A 154 9.15 0.10 -7.14
N ILE A 155 9.11 -0.55 -8.31
CA ILE A 155 8.48 -1.86 -8.50
C ILE A 155 9.11 -2.93 -7.62
N PHE A 156 10.43 -2.96 -7.51
CA PHE A 156 11.10 -3.99 -6.71
C PHE A 156 11.04 -3.72 -5.20
N GLY A 157 10.86 -2.47 -4.77
CA GLY A 157 10.60 -2.16 -3.36
C GLY A 157 9.24 -2.73 -2.97
N ARG A 158 8.22 -2.45 -3.79
CA ARG A 158 6.88 -3.03 -3.65
C ARG A 158 6.87 -4.57 -3.70
N ILE A 159 7.63 -5.18 -4.61
CA ILE A 159 7.79 -6.65 -4.64
C ILE A 159 8.42 -7.16 -3.33
N TYR A 160 9.44 -6.48 -2.80
CA TYR A 160 10.06 -6.87 -1.53
C TYR A 160 9.05 -6.82 -0.37
N GLU A 161 8.30 -5.71 -0.24
CA GLU A 161 7.22 -5.55 0.74
C GLU A 161 6.10 -6.59 0.55
N TYR A 162 5.74 -6.89 -0.70
CA TYR A 162 4.76 -7.92 -1.04
C TYR A 162 5.23 -9.31 -0.59
N PHE A 163 6.48 -9.69 -0.86
CA PHE A 163 7.01 -10.98 -0.39
C PHE A 163 7.08 -11.04 1.14
N LEU A 164 7.54 -9.98 1.82
CA LEU A 164 7.48 -9.88 3.28
C LEU A 164 6.06 -10.12 3.81
N THR A 165 5.07 -9.52 3.15
CA THR A 165 3.65 -9.69 3.46
C THR A 165 3.18 -11.13 3.30
N GLN A 166 3.48 -11.75 2.15
CA GLN A 166 3.06 -13.13 1.85
C GLN A 166 3.69 -14.14 2.82
N PHE A 167 4.96 -13.95 3.17
CA PHE A 167 5.64 -14.82 4.14
C PHE A 167 5.14 -14.63 5.57
N ALA A 168 4.71 -13.43 5.95
CA ALA A 168 4.03 -13.20 7.22
C ALA A 168 2.70 -13.97 7.28
N ASP A 169 1.93 -13.99 6.20
CA ASP A 169 0.66 -14.73 6.10
C ASP A 169 0.84 -16.25 6.22
N GLN A 170 1.93 -16.79 5.64
CA GLN A 170 2.26 -18.22 5.75
C GLN A 170 2.77 -18.64 7.15
N LYS A 171 2.80 -17.73 8.13
CA LYS A 171 3.40 -17.96 9.47
C LYS A 171 4.83 -18.50 9.39
N ALA A 172 5.57 -18.14 8.34
CA ALA A 172 6.96 -18.55 8.16
C ALA A 172 7.89 -17.98 9.26
N HIS A 173 7.40 -16.98 10.03
CA HIS A 173 8.07 -16.37 11.17
C HIS A 173 7.04 -15.93 12.24
N ASP A 174 7.46 -15.97 13.52
CA ASP A 174 6.73 -15.68 14.78
C ASP A 174 5.32 -15.07 14.66
N GLY A 175 4.32 -15.89 14.30
CA GLY A 175 2.91 -15.60 14.54
C GLY A 175 2.30 -14.39 13.82
N GLY A 176 3.00 -13.77 12.88
CA GLY A 176 2.48 -12.65 12.09
C GLY A 176 2.33 -11.32 12.84
N GLU A 177 3.01 -11.16 13.97
CA GLU A 177 2.92 -9.97 14.84
C GLU A 177 3.81 -8.78 14.40
N PHE A 178 4.48 -8.87 13.23
CA PHE A 178 5.57 -7.95 12.87
C PHE A 178 5.39 -7.22 11.54
N PHE A 179 4.28 -7.41 10.82
CA PHE A 179 4.05 -6.74 9.53
C PHE A 179 2.80 -5.89 9.55
N THR A 180 2.98 -4.59 9.28
CA THR A 180 1.90 -3.61 9.17
C THR A 180 1.56 -3.41 7.69
N PRO A 181 0.29 -3.53 7.30
CA PRO A 181 -0.13 -3.26 5.92
C PRO A 181 0.32 -1.87 5.45
N VAL A 182 0.82 -1.79 4.21
CA VAL A 182 1.39 -0.56 3.63
C VAL A 182 0.42 0.61 3.70
N SER A 183 -0.87 0.40 3.43
CA SER A 183 -1.88 1.46 3.49
C SER A 183 -2.08 2.05 4.89
N LEU A 184 -1.96 1.23 5.95
CA LEU A 184 -2.00 1.74 7.33
C LEU A 184 -0.73 2.53 7.65
N VAL A 185 0.44 2.05 7.23
CA VAL A 185 1.70 2.78 7.39
C VAL A 185 1.64 4.14 6.67
N GLN A 186 1.17 4.16 5.42
CA GLN A 186 1.00 5.39 4.65
C GLN A 186 0.00 6.34 5.32
N THR A 187 -1.06 5.82 5.94
CA THR A 187 -1.99 6.64 6.73
C THR A 187 -1.27 7.31 7.90
N LEU A 188 -0.43 6.56 8.64
CA LEU A 188 0.35 7.14 9.73
C LEU A 188 1.29 8.25 9.24
N VAL A 189 2.03 7.97 8.17
CA VAL A 189 2.99 8.89 7.56
C VAL A 189 2.32 10.16 7.03
N ASN A 190 1.18 10.03 6.33
CA ASN A 190 0.45 11.18 5.78
C ASN A 190 -0.15 12.09 6.86
N VAL A 191 -0.42 11.56 8.06
CA VAL A 191 -0.94 12.34 9.18
C VAL A 191 0.20 13.00 9.96
N ILE A 192 1.28 12.29 10.27
CA ILE A 192 2.35 12.88 11.09
C ILE A 192 3.41 13.61 10.28
N GLU A 193 3.51 13.34 8.98
CA GLU A 193 4.41 14.00 8.02
C GLU A 193 5.87 14.07 8.51
N PRO A 194 6.57 12.92 8.61
CA PRO A 194 7.92 12.83 9.14
C PRO A 194 8.94 13.34 8.10
N ASP A 195 9.08 14.66 7.97
CA ASP A 195 9.87 15.30 6.91
C ASP A 195 11.30 15.70 7.31
N HIS A 196 11.70 15.45 8.56
CA HIS A 196 13.02 15.76 9.11
C HIS A 196 13.30 15.04 10.45
N GLY A 197 14.50 15.25 11.00
CA GLY A 197 14.81 15.00 12.40
C GLY A 197 14.98 13.53 12.77
N ASP A 198 14.86 13.25 14.05
CA ASP A 198 14.99 11.89 14.57
C ASP A 198 13.63 11.17 14.55
N VAL A 199 13.56 10.06 13.80
CA VAL A 199 12.38 9.20 13.66
C VAL A 199 12.64 7.88 14.38
N ILE A 200 11.84 7.55 15.40
CA ILE A 200 12.00 6.31 16.17
C ILE A 200 10.80 5.36 16.00
N ASP A 201 11.12 4.08 15.81
CA ASP A 201 10.19 2.96 15.99
C ASP A 201 10.78 1.96 17.00
N PRO A 202 10.32 1.96 18.26
CA PRO A 202 10.84 1.08 19.30
C PRO A 202 10.29 -0.37 19.20
N ALA A 203 9.56 -0.71 18.14
CA ALA A 203 9.10 -2.05 17.80
C ALA A 203 9.16 -2.24 16.26
N CYS A 204 10.32 -1.96 15.67
CA CYS A 204 10.43 -1.63 14.25
C CYS A 204 10.10 -2.76 13.26
N GLY A 205 10.01 -4.01 13.71
CA GLY A 205 9.71 -5.14 12.85
C GLY A 205 10.65 -5.16 11.64
N SER A 206 10.11 -5.32 10.44
CA SER A 206 10.86 -5.31 9.17
C SER A 206 11.21 -3.91 8.64
N GLY A 207 11.09 -2.85 9.44
CA GLY A 207 11.48 -1.48 9.06
C GLY A 207 10.54 -0.77 8.08
N GLY A 208 9.32 -1.28 7.85
CA GLY A 208 8.37 -0.71 6.89
C GLY A 208 7.97 0.74 7.20
N MET A 209 7.90 1.11 8.49
CA MET A 209 7.64 2.49 8.93
C MET A 209 8.69 3.46 8.38
N PHE A 210 9.97 3.08 8.41
CA PHE A 210 11.07 3.93 7.93
C PHE A 210 11.08 4.07 6.41
N VAL A 211 10.80 2.97 5.69
CA VAL A 211 10.71 2.98 4.22
C VAL A 211 9.64 3.97 3.74
N GLN A 212 8.45 3.91 4.33
CA GLN A 212 7.35 4.81 3.94
C GLN A 212 7.62 6.27 4.38
N SER A 213 8.31 6.49 5.50
CA SER A 213 8.77 7.83 5.90
C SER A 213 9.75 8.41 4.89
N ALA A 214 10.70 7.60 4.42
CA ALA A 214 11.66 8.01 3.40
C ALA A 214 10.97 8.34 2.08
N HIS A 215 10.01 7.51 1.64
CA HIS A 215 9.22 7.83 0.46
C HIS A 215 8.48 9.16 0.61
N PHE A 216 7.90 9.45 1.76
CA PHE A 216 7.28 10.76 2.01
C PHE A 216 8.29 11.91 1.84
N ILE A 217 9.50 11.78 2.38
CA ILE A 217 10.57 12.78 2.23
C ILE A 217 10.99 12.93 0.75
N GLU A 218 11.09 11.84 -0.01
CA GLU A 218 11.41 11.85 -1.44
C GLU A 218 10.33 12.56 -2.27
N HIS A 219 9.04 12.38 -1.92
CA HIS A 219 7.92 13.10 -2.54
C HIS A 219 7.98 14.61 -2.27
N LEU A 220 8.64 15.04 -1.18
CA LEU A 220 8.97 16.44 -0.91
C LEU A 220 10.25 16.91 -1.64
N HIS A 221 10.79 16.10 -2.54
CA HIS A 221 12.03 16.35 -3.28
C HIS A 221 13.27 16.57 -2.39
N LYS A 222 13.28 15.94 -1.20
CA LYS A 222 14.40 15.94 -0.27
C LYS A 222 15.08 14.55 -0.27
N SER A 223 16.35 14.51 0.10
CA SER A 223 17.07 13.26 0.37
C SER A 223 16.78 12.80 1.81
N PRO A 224 16.22 11.60 2.04
CA PRO A 224 15.96 11.08 3.38
C PRO A 224 17.21 11.05 4.26
N GLN A 225 18.37 10.69 3.69
CA GLN A 225 19.64 10.59 4.41
C GLN A 225 20.16 11.95 4.90
N ASP A 226 19.76 13.04 4.24
CA ASP A 226 20.25 14.39 4.58
C ASP A 226 19.41 15.04 5.69
N VAL A 227 18.15 14.61 5.84
CA VAL A 227 17.17 15.32 6.68
C VAL A 227 16.64 14.49 7.84
N ALA A 228 16.71 13.15 7.79
CA ALA A 228 16.15 12.27 8.81
C ALA A 228 17.15 11.21 9.28
N THR A 229 17.10 10.86 10.57
CA THR A 229 17.82 9.73 11.14
C THR A 229 16.83 8.72 11.73
N PHE A 230 16.92 7.46 11.31
CA PHE A 230 16.02 6.40 11.75
C PHE A 230 16.60 5.59 12.91
N TYR A 231 15.85 5.43 13.99
CA TYR A 231 16.19 4.64 15.17
C TYR A 231 15.18 3.52 15.38
N GLY A 232 15.65 2.27 15.44
CA GLY A 232 14.78 1.09 15.55
C GLY A 232 15.16 0.18 16.70
N ALA A 233 14.18 -0.42 17.38
CA ALA A 233 14.42 -1.52 18.31
C ALA A 233 13.58 -2.73 17.94
N GLU A 234 14.20 -3.91 17.91
CA GLU A 234 13.53 -5.19 17.64
C GLU A 234 14.17 -6.30 18.48
N LYS A 235 13.38 -7.25 18.97
CA LYS A 235 13.88 -8.35 19.82
C LYS A 235 14.39 -9.53 19.00
N ASN A 236 13.81 -9.79 17.82
CA ASN A 236 14.09 -10.96 17.00
C ASN A 236 15.26 -10.67 16.02
N PRO A 237 16.39 -11.41 16.12
CA PRO A 237 17.56 -11.19 15.25
C PRO A 237 17.28 -11.36 13.76
N THR A 238 16.42 -12.30 13.38
CA THR A 238 16.05 -12.52 11.97
C THR A 238 15.26 -11.33 11.44
N THR A 239 14.34 -10.80 12.24
CA THR A 239 13.56 -9.61 11.87
C THR A 239 14.45 -8.37 11.72
N ILE A 240 15.48 -8.22 12.57
CA ILE A 240 16.50 -7.16 12.41
C ILE A 240 17.23 -7.30 11.06
N ARG A 241 17.58 -8.52 10.64
CA ARG A 241 18.22 -8.74 9.34
C ARG A 241 17.29 -8.31 8.20
N LEU A 242 16.02 -8.67 8.26
CA LEU A 242 15.01 -8.23 7.28
C LEU A 242 14.89 -6.71 7.24
N ALA A 243 14.83 -6.05 8.40
CA ALA A 243 14.72 -4.60 8.47
C ALA A 243 15.92 -3.89 7.84
N LYS A 244 17.14 -4.37 8.15
CA LYS A 244 18.36 -3.81 7.56
C LYS A 244 18.44 -4.05 6.05
N MET A 245 18.07 -5.23 5.57
CA MET A 245 17.97 -5.50 4.12
C MET A 245 16.93 -4.59 3.46
N ASN A 246 15.76 -4.44 4.08
CA ASN A 246 14.67 -3.61 3.57
C ASN A 246 15.11 -2.14 3.46
N LEU A 247 15.70 -1.58 4.51
CA LEU A 247 16.25 -0.23 4.44
C LEU A 247 17.30 -0.09 3.34
N ALA A 248 18.25 -1.03 3.24
CA ALA A 248 19.33 -0.95 2.27
C ALA A 248 18.86 -1.03 0.81
N VAL A 249 17.83 -1.82 0.47
CA VAL A 249 17.28 -1.84 -0.91
C VAL A 249 16.59 -0.53 -1.25
N HIS A 250 15.95 0.11 -0.27
CA HIS A 250 15.39 1.45 -0.41
C HIS A 250 16.47 2.54 -0.35
N GLY A 251 17.75 2.19 -0.20
CA GLY A 251 18.85 3.16 -0.17
C GLY A 251 18.89 3.95 1.13
N LEU A 252 18.44 3.35 2.22
CA LEU A 252 18.31 3.96 3.55
C LEU A 252 19.25 3.27 4.54
N GLU A 253 19.65 4.01 5.55
CA GLU A 253 20.37 3.50 6.72
C GLU A 253 19.56 3.77 7.98
N GLY A 254 19.59 2.83 8.93
CA GLY A 254 18.90 2.97 10.20
C GLY A 254 19.68 2.34 11.34
N LYS A 255 19.65 2.99 12.50
CA LYS A 255 20.27 2.51 13.74
C LYS A 255 19.32 1.51 14.40
N ILE A 256 19.39 0.24 13.99
CA ILE A 256 18.52 -0.82 14.52
C ILE A 256 19.26 -1.65 15.56
N SER A 257 18.74 -1.67 16.79
CA SER A 257 19.33 -2.33 17.96
C SER A 257 18.49 -3.54 18.39
N LYS A 258 19.15 -4.63 18.78
CA LYS A 258 18.49 -5.77 19.42
C LYS A 258 18.14 -5.40 20.85
N ALA A 259 16.86 -5.31 21.19
CA ALA A 259 16.41 -4.95 22.53
C ALA A 259 15.00 -5.46 22.84
N ILE A 260 14.70 -5.67 24.13
CA ILE A 260 13.32 -5.77 24.61
C ILE A 260 12.93 -4.41 25.19
N SER A 261 12.18 -3.63 24.43
CA SER A 261 11.91 -2.20 24.72
C SER A 261 11.23 -1.96 26.09
N TYR A 262 10.53 -2.94 26.65
CA TYR A 262 10.01 -2.87 28.02
C TYR A 262 11.10 -2.70 29.08
N TYR A 263 12.30 -3.26 28.86
CA TYR A 263 13.38 -3.30 29.85
C TYR A 263 14.62 -2.53 29.43
N GLU A 264 14.73 -2.22 28.14
CA GLU A 264 15.91 -1.61 27.53
C GLU A 264 15.48 -0.39 26.71
N ASP A 265 16.35 0.61 26.68
CA ASP A 265 16.19 1.81 25.85
C ASP A 265 17.50 2.08 25.11
N PRO A 266 17.82 1.31 24.06
CA PRO A 266 19.17 1.31 23.47
C PRO A 266 19.56 2.63 22.79
N HIS A 267 18.58 3.51 22.52
CA HIS A 267 18.79 4.78 21.82
C HIS A 267 18.66 6.00 22.74
N GLU A 268 18.22 5.81 23.98
CA GLU A 268 18.08 6.87 25.00
C GLU A 268 17.27 8.10 24.52
N MET A 269 16.19 7.88 23.76
CA MET A 269 15.46 8.93 23.03
C MET A 269 14.41 9.69 23.87
N LEU A 270 14.52 9.67 25.19
CA LEU A 270 13.54 10.27 26.09
C LEU A 270 13.44 11.80 25.84
N GLY A 271 12.28 12.26 25.38
CA GLY A 271 12.00 13.66 25.10
C GLY A 271 12.80 14.28 23.95
N SER A 272 13.37 13.47 23.05
CA SER A 272 14.25 13.96 21.97
C SER A 272 13.75 13.63 20.56
N ALA A 273 12.82 12.69 20.39
CA ALA A 273 12.35 12.29 19.06
C ALA A 273 11.42 13.34 18.44
N ASP A 274 11.66 13.67 17.16
CA ASP A 274 10.76 14.52 16.38
C ASP A 274 9.54 13.71 15.91
N PHE A 275 9.74 12.43 15.60
CA PHE A 275 8.68 11.55 15.16
C PHE A 275 8.76 10.18 15.82
N VAL A 276 7.62 9.68 16.28
CA VAL A 276 7.46 8.28 16.71
C VAL A 276 6.45 7.59 15.80
N MET A 277 6.86 6.49 15.17
CA MET A 277 5.93 5.64 14.42
C MET A 277 6.07 4.20 14.86
N ALA A 278 4.96 3.49 15.08
CA ALA A 278 5.04 2.12 15.53
C ALA A 278 3.77 1.31 15.29
N ASN A 279 3.94 -0.01 15.23
CA ASN A 279 2.87 -0.98 15.42
C ASN A 279 3.38 -2.05 16.41
N PRO A 280 3.24 -1.80 17.72
CA PRO A 280 3.77 -2.71 18.73
C PRO A 280 2.94 -4.00 18.83
N PRO A 281 3.49 -5.08 19.43
CA PRO A 281 2.71 -6.27 19.71
C PRO A 281 1.54 -5.96 20.66
N PHE A 282 0.31 -6.30 20.23
CA PHE A 282 -0.91 -6.01 20.98
C PHE A 282 -1.13 -6.97 22.15
N ASN A 283 -1.69 -6.44 23.24
CA ASN A 283 -2.23 -7.20 24.37
C ASN A 283 -1.19 -8.13 25.02
N VAL A 284 0.09 -7.76 24.98
CA VAL A 284 1.16 -8.52 25.65
C VAL A 284 0.90 -8.51 27.16
N ASP A 285 0.86 -9.69 27.75
CA ASP A 285 0.72 -9.90 29.17
C ASP A 285 2.09 -10.18 29.84
N ASP A 286 2.07 -10.32 31.17
CA ASP A 286 3.20 -10.79 31.97
C ASP A 286 4.48 -9.92 31.94
N VAL A 287 4.39 -8.65 31.52
CA VAL A 287 5.49 -7.69 31.69
C VAL A 287 5.73 -7.42 33.19
N ASP A 288 6.99 -7.46 33.62
CA ASP A 288 7.36 -7.37 35.02
C ASP A 288 7.24 -5.92 35.56
N ALA A 289 6.17 -5.65 36.30
CA ALA A 289 5.88 -4.31 36.81
C ALA A 289 6.95 -3.80 37.79
N GLU A 290 7.60 -4.69 38.56
CA GLU A 290 8.61 -4.29 39.53
C GLU A 290 9.91 -3.80 38.85
N LYS A 291 10.20 -4.30 37.65
CA LYS A 291 11.36 -3.85 36.86
C LYS A 291 11.14 -2.48 36.23
N ILE A 292 9.89 -2.15 35.86
CA ILE A 292 9.57 -0.95 35.06
C ILE A 292 8.85 0.16 35.85
N LYS A 293 8.45 -0.07 37.11
CA LYS A 293 7.69 0.91 37.91
C LYS A 293 8.34 2.29 38.08
N ASN A 294 9.66 2.38 37.93
CA ASN A 294 10.43 3.62 38.04
C ASN A 294 10.98 4.09 36.68
N ASP A 295 10.53 3.48 35.59
CA ASP A 295 10.95 3.83 34.24
C ASP A 295 10.47 5.26 33.91
N PRO A 296 11.37 6.21 33.57
CA PRO A 296 10.99 7.58 33.24
C PRO A 296 10.09 7.67 31.99
N ARG A 297 10.05 6.61 31.16
CA ARG A 297 9.18 6.50 30.00
C ARG A 297 7.71 6.25 30.35
N LEU A 298 7.36 6.12 31.64
CA LEU A 298 5.99 5.97 32.14
C LEU A 298 5.49 7.24 32.87
N PRO A 299 5.36 8.39 32.18
CA PRO A 299 5.02 9.66 32.83
C PRO A 299 3.64 9.66 33.50
N PHE A 300 2.74 8.76 33.10
CA PHE A 300 1.38 8.65 33.63
C PHE A 300 1.21 7.56 34.70
N GLY A 301 2.29 6.83 35.00
CA GLY A 301 2.30 5.67 35.89
C GLY A 301 2.04 4.35 35.17
N LEU A 302 1.94 3.27 35.95
CA LEU A 302 1.68 1.93 35.42
C LEU A 302 0.20 1.75 35.04
N PRO A 303 -0.11 1.00 33.95
CA PRO A 303 -1.45 0.51 33.67
C PRO A 303 -1.84 -0.61 34.65
N GLY A 304 -2.91 -1.38 34.36
CA GLY A 304 -3.40 -2.44 35.22
C GLY A 304 -2.30 -3.45 35.62
N VAL A 305 -2.11 -3.65 36.93
CA VAL A 305 -1.18 -4.63 37.49
C VAL A 305 -1.96 -5.72 38.21
N ASN A 306 -1.70 -6.98 37.86
CA ASN A 306 -2.35 -8.13 38.46
C ASN A 306 -1.73 -8.52 39.82
N ASN A 307 -2.37 -9.47 40.50
CA ASN A 307 -1.95 -9.94 41.84
C ASN A 307 -0.53 -10.55 41.87
N LYS A 308 0.01 -10.94 40.72
CA LYS A 308 1.37 -11.46 40.56
C LYS A 308 2.40 -10.36 40.27
N LYS A 309 2.02 -9.09 40.41
CA LYS A 309 2.87 -7.91 40.11
C LYS A 309 3.31 -7.86 38.66
N LYS A 310 2.43 -8.29 37.75
CA LYS A 310 2.65 -8.20 36.31
C LYS A 310 1.65 -7.26 35.68
N VAL A 311 2.07 -6.50 34.69
CA VAL A 311 1.15 -5.70 33.87
C VAL A 311 0.28 -6.66 33.06
N SER A 312 -1.03 -6.49 33.16
CA SER A 312 -2.01 -7.38 32.50
C SER A 312 -2.20 -7.10 31.01
N ASN A 313 -1.86 -5.90 30.55
CA ASN A 313 -1.90 -5.52 29.14
C ASN A 313 -0.84 -4.46 28.83
N GLY A 314 0.10 -4.79 27.95
CA GLY A 314 1.23 -3.95 27.56
C GLY A 314 0.89 -2.76 26.66
N ASN A 315 -0.35 -2.63 26.15
CA ASN A 315 -0.73 -1.55 25.22
C ASN A 315 -0.42 -0.16 25.81
N TYR A 316 -0.79 0.08 27.07
CA TYR A 316 -0.56 1.38 27.72
C TYR A 316 0.89 1.61 28.19
N LEU A 317 1.72 0.56 28.22
CA LEU A 317 3.17 0.74 28.33
C LEU A 317 3.71 1.35 27.03
N TRP A 318 3.36 0.77 25.88
CA TRP A 318 3.76 1.30 24.57
C TRP A 318 3.26 2.72 24.33
N ILE A 319 1.98 2.99 24.58
CA ILE A 319 1.40 4.34 24.46
C ILE A 319 2.19 5.35 25.29
N SER A 320 2.54 4.99 26.53
CA SER A 320 3.34 5.86 27.42
C SER A 320 4.76 6.05 26.90
N TYR A 321 5.40 4.97 26.42
CA TYR A 321 6.75 5.02 25.85
C TYR A 321 6.79 5.93 24.62
N PHE A 322 5.87 5.76 23.68
CA PHE A 322 5.77 6.59 22.48
C PHE A 322 5.63 8.07 22.84
N TYR A 323 4.70 8.39 23.76
CA TYR A 323 4.53 9.75 24.24
C TYR A 323 5.79 10.30 24.92
N SER A 324 6.49 9.48 25.70
CA SER A 324 7.69 9.90 26.44
C SER A 324 8.89 10.18 25.53
N TYR A 325 9.00 9.52 24.39
CA TYR A 325 10.09 9.74 23.43
C TYR A 325 9.96 11.08 22.70
N LEU A 326 8.73 11.56 22.47
CA LEU A 326 8.51 12.81 21.74
C LEU A 326 9.15 14.03 22.42
N SER A 327 9.87 14.83 21.65
CA SER A 327 10.27 16.19 22.01
C SER A 327 9.06 17.11 22.18
N ASP A 328 9.26 18.33 22.68
CA ASP A 328 8.18 19.33 22.82
C ASP A 328 7.50 19.70 21.48
N LYS A 329 8.14 19.36 20.35
CA LYS A 329 7.58 19.55 19.01
C LYS A 329 7.25 18.25 18.29
N GLY A 330 7.40 17.12 18.97
CA GLY A 330 7.29 15.82 18.35
C GLY A 330 5.85 15.43 18.02
N ARG A 331 5.70 14.65 16.95
CA ARG A 331 4.44 14.01 16.54
C ARG A 331 4.58 12.49 16.59
N ALA A 332 3.53 11.79 17.04
CA ALA A 332 3.49 10.32 16.99
C ALA A 332 2.31 9.84 16.17
N GLY A 333 2.49 8.73 15.47
CA GLY A 333 1.44 8.01 14.75
C GLY A 333 1.66 6.52 14.93
N PHE A 334 0.73 5.82 15.57
CA PHE A 334 0.92 4.40 15.84
C PHE A 334 -0.37 3.61 15.79
N VAL A 335 -0.25 2.31 15.51
CA VAL A 335 -1.38 1.39 15.50
C VAL A 335 -1.57 0.80 16.89
N MET A 336 -2.82 0.68 17.33
CA MET A 336 -3.16 0.00 18.58
C MET A 336 -4.42 -0.87 18.40
N SER A 337 -4.57 -1.87 19.26
CA SER A 337 -5.84 -2.63 19.33
C SER A 337 -7.00 -1.69 19.64
N SER A 338 -8.14 -1.87 18.97
CA SER A 338 -9.39 -1.14 19.24
C SER A 338 -9.89 -1.24 20.69
N GLN A 339 -9.41 -2.22 21.46
CA GLN A 339 -9.70 -2.32 22.89
C GLN A 339 -9.00 -1.23 23.72
N ALA A 340 -7.91 -0.64 23.21
CA ALA A 340 -7.12 0.32 23.96
C ALA A 340 -7.86 1.65 24.20
N SER A 341 -8.66 2.13 23.24
CA SER A 341 -9.38 3.42 23.37
C SER A 341 -10.49 3.44 24.40
N SER A 342 -10.98 2.28 24.80
CA SER A 342 -12.10 2.13 25.75
C SER A 342 -11.76 1.22 26.94
N ALA A 343 -10.49 0.83 27.10
CA ALA A 343 -10.05 -0.01 28.21
C ALA A 343 -10.39 0.63 29.58
N GLY A 344 -10.97 -0.15 30.48
CA GLY A 344 -11.35 0.29 31.83
C GLY A 344 -10.19 0.26 32.84
N SER A 345 -10.52 0.35 34.13
CA SER A 345 -9.57 0.12 35.24
C SER A 345 -8.30 1.00 35.20
N GLY A 346 -7.10 0.43 35.35
CA GLY A 346 -5.85 1.19 35.42
C GLY A 346 -5.49 1.86 34.09
N GLU A 347 -5.89 1.27 32.98
CA GLU A 347 -5.74 1.80 31.64
C GLU A 347 -6.58 3.07 31.45
N ALA A 348 -7.78 3.14 32.04
CA ALA A 348 -8.61 4.34 32.00
C ALA A 348 -7.95 5.53 32.71
N GLU A 349 -7.26 5.28 33.84
CA GLU A 349 -6.54 6.33 34.56
C GLU A 349 -5.31 6.84 33.79
N VAL A 350 -4.56 5.95 33.13
CA VAL A 350 -3.46 6.36 32.25
C VAL A 350 -4.00 7.16 31.07
N ARG A 351 -5.08 6.71 30.43
CA ARG A 351 -5.73 7.41 29.31
C ARG A 351 -6.23 8.79 29.72
N ARG A 352 -6.89 8.92 30.88
CA ARG A 352 -7.34 10.21 31.42
C ARG A 352 -6.18 11.19 31.50
N LYS A 353 -5.09 10.83 32.19
CA LYS A 353 -3.91 11.70 32.32
C LYS A 353 -3.29 12.07 30.99
N LEU A 354 -3.30 11.15 30.02
CA LEU A 354 -2.81 11.39 28.66
C LEU A 354 -3.71 12.41 27.93
N VAL A 355 -5.03 12.25 27.96
CA VAL A 355 -5.99 13.18 27.33
C VAL A 355 -5.90 14.56 27.98
N GLU A 356 -5.79 14.62 29.31
CA GLU A 356 -5.61 15.87 30.08
C GLU A 356 -4.35 16.66 29.68
N THR A 357 -3.39 16.05 28.95
CA THR A 357 -2.24 16.80 28.41
C THR A 357 -2.61 17.71 27.24
N GLY A 358 -3.74 17.46 26.56
CA GLY A 358 -4.14 18.12 25.32
C GLY A 358 -3.33 17.71 24.09
N HIS A 359 -2.44 16.71 24.20
CA HIS A 359 -1.55 16.29 23.10
C HIS A 359 -2.10 15.15 22.24
N VAL A 360 -3.22 14.53 22.64
CA VAL A 360 -3.94 13.60 21.73
C VAL A 360 -4.50 14.44 20.59
N ASP A 361 -4.04 14.18 19.36
CA ASP A 361 -4.35 15.01 18.20
C ASP A 361 -5.56 14.46 17.45
N ALA A 362 -5.47 13.21 17.02
CA ALA A 362 -6.50 12.54 16.26
C ALA A 362 -6.58 11.04 16.61
N MET A 363 -7.76 10.48 16.41
CA MET A 363 -8.07 9.06 16.58
C MET A 363 -8.77 8.56 15.33
N MET A 364 -8.33 7.42 14.78
CA MET A 364 -8.94 6.83 13.58
C MET A 364 -9.30 5.37 13.79
N SER A 365 -10.60 5.02 13.72
CA SER A 365 -11.07 3.63 13.80
C SER A 365 -10.92 2.94 12.45
N ILE A 366 -10.26 1.79 12.44
CA ILE A 366 -10.08 0.95 11.26
C ILE A 366 -10.84 -0.36 11.45
N ARG A 367 -11.52 -0.82 10.40
CA ARG A 367 -12.22 -2.11 10.41
C ARG A 367 -11.25 -3.29 10.52
N GLY A 368 -11.80 -4.48 10.76
CA GLY A 368 -11.04 -5.72 10.65
C GLY A 368 -10.54 -5.99 9.23
N ASP A 369 -9.73 -7.05 9.10
CA ASP A 369 -9.25 -7.60 7.83
C ASP A 369 -8.20 -6.80 7.06
N PHE A 370 -7.68 -5.68 7.60
CA PHE A 370 -6.47 -5.05 7.08
C PHE A 370 -5.23 -5.91 7.34
N PHE A 371 -5.09 -6.45 8.55
CA PHE A 371 -3.98 -7.33 8.91
C PHE A 371 -4.11 -8.69 8.24
N TYR A 372 -3.00 -9.17 7.68
CA TYR A 372 -2.95 -10.46 6.97
C TYR A 372 -3.17 -11.64 7.93
N THR A 373 -2.57 -11.57 9.11
CA THR A 373 -2.43 -12.71 10.03
C THR A 373 -3.60 -12.83 11.02
N ARG A 374 -4.32 -11.74 11.30
CA ARG A 374 -5.47 -11.72 12.21
C ARG A 374 -6.55 -10.75 11.70
N SER A 375 -7.81 -11.16 11.75
CA SER A 375 -8.97 -10.31 11.44
C SER A 375 -9.39 -9.51 12.68
N VAL A 376 -8.53 -8.58 13.11
CA VAL A 376 -8.78 -7.76 14.32
C VAL A 376 -8.91 -6.29 13.90
N PRO A 377 -9.96 -5.57 14.33
CA PRO A 377 -10.05 -4.13 14.15
C PRO A 377 -9.01 -3.41 15.01
N CYS A 378 -8.41 -2.37 14.44
CA CYS A 378 -7.42 -1.54 15.12
C CYS A 378 -7.82 -0.07 15.10
N GLU A 379 -7.06 0.74 15.82
CA GLU A 379 -7.16 2.19 15.78
C GLU A 379 -5.78 2.77 15.49
N LEU A 380 -5.77 3.86 14.73
CA LEU A 380 -4.59 4.70 14.58
C LEU A 380 -4.70 5.85 15.56
N TRP A 381 -3.65 6.01 16.37
CA TRP A 381 -3.55 7.04 17.39
C TRP A 381 -2.51 8.06 16.96
N PHE A 382 -2.84 9.34 17.14
CA PHE A 382 -1.96 10.44 16.77
C PHE A 382 -1.73 11.38 17.95
N PHE A 383 -0.46 11.71 18.20
CA PHE A 383 -0.06 12.72 19.16
C PHE A 383 0.61 13.89 18.46
N ASP A 384 0.37 15.09 18.98
CA ASP A 384 1.07 16.31 18.59
C ASP A 384 1.37 17.14 19.84
N LYS A 385 2.65 17.22 20.23
CA LYS A 385 3.08 18.07 21.36
C LYS A 385 3.20 19.54 20.99
N ALA A 386 3.31 19.85 19.69
CA ALA A 386 3.30 21.21 19.15
C ALA A 386 1.89 21.74 18.82
N LYS A 387 0.84 21.02 19.25
CA LYS A 387 -0.54 21.37 18.95
C LYS A 387 -0.89 22.82 19.32
N PRO A 388 -1.44 23.62 18.39
CA PRO A 388 -1.85 24.99 18.65
C PRO A 388 -2.87 25.11 19.78
N VAL A 389 -2.87 26.24 20.48
CA VAL A 389 -3.67 26.47 21.70
C VAL A 389 -5.16 26.24 21.43
N GLU A 390 -5.65 26.73 20.29
CA GLU A 390 -7.04 26.60 19.82
C GLU A 390 -7.47 25.14 19.58
N ARG A 391 -6.52 24.21 19.40
CA ARG A 391 -6.81 22.78 19.20
C ARG A 391 -6.53 21.93 20.44
N LYS A 392 -5.86 22.47 21.47
CA LYS A 392 -5.43 21.67 22.64
C LYS A 392 -6.57 20.97 23.36
N ASP A 393 -7.73 21.59 23.40
CA ASP A 393 -8.90 21.06 24.12
C ASP A 393 -9.80 20.18 23.26
N ASN A 394 -9.39 19.82 22.03
CA ASN A 394 -10.18 19.03 21.09
C ASN A 394 -9.42 17.81 20.59
N VAL A 395 -10.10 16.73 20.20
CA VAL A 395 -9.51 15.56 19.52
C VAL A 395 -10.32 15.30 18.25
N LEU A 396 -9.63 15.13 17.12
CA LEU A 396 -10.29 14.78 15.86
C LEU A 396 -10.64 13.28 15.85
N MET A 397 -11.92 12.94 15.85
CA MET A 397 -12.40 11.56 15.81
C MET A 397 -12.81 11.19 14.38
N ILE A 398 -12.13 10.22 13.78
CA ILE A 398 -12.41 9.72 12.43
C ILE A 398 -12.81 8.24 12.50
N ASP A 399 -13.94 7.89 11.91
CA ASP A 399 -14.38 6.50 11.77
C ASP A 399 -14.22 6.02 10.32
N ALA A 400 -13.07 5.42 10.04
CA ALA A 400 -12.75 4.89 8.72
C ALA A 400 -13.20 3.42 8.53
N ARG A 401 -14.05 2.87 9.41
CA ARG A 401 -14.48 1.45 9.31
C ARG A 401 -15.27 1.16 8.03
N ASN A 402 -15.94 2.16 7.47
CA ASN A 402 -16.70 2.06 6.22
C ASN A 402 -15.91 2.55 4.99
N VAL A 403 -14.70 3.10 5.19
CA VAL A 403 -13.82 3.53 4.09
C VAL A 403 -12.84 2.41 3.82
N PHE A 404 -13.07 1.59 2.79
CA PHE A 404 -12.14 0.52 2.42
C PHE A 404 -12.44 0.03 1.00
N ARG A 405 -11.47 -0.67 0.41
CA ARG A 405 -11.73 -1.57 -0.71
C ARG A 405 -11.40 -3.00 -0.28
N LYS A 406 -12.06 -3.97 -0.90
CA LYS A 406 -11.60 -5.37 -0.80
C LYS A 406 -10.28 -5.48 -1.56
N GLY A 407 -9.30 -6.11 -0.93
CA GLY A 407 -7.96 -6.29 -1.46
C GLY A 407 -7.97 -7.17 -2.70
N HIS A 408 -7.18 -6.77 -3.69
CA HIS A 408 -7.12 -7.42 -5.00
C HIS A 408 -6.51 -8.83 -4.96
N VAL A 409 -5.70 -9.14 -3.94
CA VAL A 409 -4.95 -10.40 -3.80
C VAL A 409 -5.74 -11.48 -3.06
N LYS A 410 -6.42 -11.09 -1.98
CA LYS A 410 -7.40 -11.92 -1.27
C LYS A 410 -8.61 -11.04 -1.04
N ARG A 411 -9.71 -11.33 -1.74
CA ARG A 411 -10.99 -10.58 -1.65
C ARG A 411 -11.57 -10.47 -0.23
N THR A 412 -11.01 -11.20 0.73
CA THR A 412 -11.34 -11.14 2.16
C THR A 412 -10.57 -10.08 2.94
N LYS A 413 -9.40 -9.62 2.46
CA LYS A 413 -8.58 -8.60 3.13
C LYS A 413 -8.99 -7.20 2.69
N CYS A 414 -8.82 -6.21 3.55
CA CYS A 414 -9.13 -4.82 3.27
C CYS A 414 -7.86 -4.02 2.99
N ASP A 415 -7.99 -2.99 2.17
CA ASP A 415 -6.94 -2.02 1.86
C ASP A 415 -7.57 -0.64 1.61
N PHE A 416 -6.75 0.41 1.53
CA PHE A 416 -7.18 1.73 1.04
C PHE A 416 -6.75 1.92 -0.42
N SER A 417 -7.65 2.43 -1.27
CA SER A 417 -7.19 3.01 -2.53
C SER A 417 -6.41 4.31 -2.28
N PRO A 418 -5.56 4.76 -3.22
CA PRO A 418 -4.90 6.07 -3.13
C PRO A 418 -5.90 7.20 -2.88
N GLU A 419 -7.07 7.14 -3.53
CA GLU A 419 -8.13 8.14 -3.38
C GLU A 419 -8.81 8.07 -2.00
N GLN A 420 -9.05 6.88 -1.45
CA GLN A 420 -9.56 6.72 -0.08
C GLN A 420 -8.58 7.25 0.97
N LEU A 421 -7.29 6.97 0.79
CA LEU A 421 -6.23 7.48 1.65
C LEU A 421 -6.14 9.02 1.56
N ALA A 422 -6.23 9.59 0.35
CA ALA A 422 -6.23 11.03 0.15
C ALA A 422 -7.42 11.71 0.82
N LYS A 423 -8.63 11.11 0.74
CA LYS A 423 -9.82 11.57 1.45
C LYS A 423 -9.60 11.63 2.96
N LEU A 424 -9.16 10.54 3.58
CA LEU A 424 -8.87 10.48 5.01
C LEU A 424 -7.81 11.50 5.43
N THR A 425 -6.75 11.65 4.62
CA THR A 425 -5.68 12.62 4.86
C THR A 425 -6.22 14.06 4.77
N SER A 426 -7.10 14.34 3.81
CA SER A 426 -7.66 15.67 3.57
C SER A 426 -8.52 16.18 4.74
N ILE A 427 -9.18 15.27 5.47
CA ILE A 427 -9.90 15.61 6.72
C ILE A 427 -8.93 16.19 7.75
N VAL A 428 -7.72 15.62 7.86
CA VAL A 428 -6.68 16.12 8.76
C VAL A 428 -6.14 17.47 8.28
N TRP A 429 -6.00 17.70 6.97
CA TRP A 429 -5.63 19.02 6.42
C TRP A 429 -6.64 20.09 6.82
N LEU A 430 -7.94 19.82 6.65
CA LEU A 430 -9.00 20.74 7.06
C LEU A 430 -8.96 21.03 8.56
N TYR A 431 -8.79 20.00 9.39
CA TYR A 431 -8.58 20.14 10.83
C TYR A 431 -7.34 20.98 11.18
N ARG A 432 -6.30 20.92 10.35
CA ARG A 432 -5.07 21.71 10.53
C ARG A 432 -5.13 23.13 9.99
N GLY A 433 -6.19 23.50 9.26
CA GLY A 433 -6.34 24.79 8.59
C GLY A 433 -5.58 24.86 7.25
N GLU A 434 -5.28 23.71 6.64
CA GLU A 434 -4.57 23.59 5.38
C GLU A 434 -5.54 23.50 4.20
N ASN A 435 -6.53 24.41 4.17
CA ASN A 435 -7.64 24.41 3.21
C ASN A 435 -7.15 24.49 1.75
N ASP A 436 -6.02 25.15 1.50
CA ASP A 436 -5.41 25.23 0.17
C ASP A 436 -5.01 23.85 -0.38
N ARG A 437 -4.51 22.93 0.48
CA ARG A 437 -4.18 21.55 0.06
C ARG A 437 -5.43 20.76 -0.31
N PHE A 438 -6.51 20.96 0.45
CA PHE A 438 -7.81 20.34 0.18
C PHE A 438 -8.38 20.82 -1.15
N VAL A 439 -8.36 22.14 -1.40
CA VAL A 439 -8.81 22.74 -2.66
C VAL A 439 -7.95 22.27 -3.84
N ALA A 440 -6.63 22.20 -3.67
CA ALA A 440 -5.72 21.68 -4.70
C ALA A 440 -5.99 20.19 -5.02
N LEU A 441 -6.35 19.38 -4.03
CA LEU A 441 -6.73 17.98 -4.26
C LEU A 441 -8.00 17.89 -5.13
N ILE A 442 -9.02 18.69 -4.83
CA ILE A 442 -10.24 18.77 -5.66
C ILE A 442 -9.89 19.22 -7.08
N GLU A 443 -9.07 20.26 -7.23
CA GLU A 443 -8.61 20.73 -8.54
C GLU A 443 -7.94 19.60 -9.33
N SER A 444 -7.07 18.83 -8.68
CA SER A 444 -6.36 17.71 -9.31
C SER A 444 -7.31 16.62 -9.81
N TYR A 445 -8.36 16.29 -9.04
CA TYR A 445 -9.35 15.31 -9.47
C TYR A 445 -10.22 15.81 -10.63
N LEU A 446 -10.67 17.07 -10.59
CA LEU A 446 -11.46 17.65 -11.68
C LEU A 446 -10.64 17.77 -12.99
N GLN A 447 -9.37 18.15 -12.89
CA GLN A 447 -8.46 18.12 -14.04
C GLN A 447 -8.31 16.69 -14.57
N ARG A 448 -8.07 15.72 -13.69
CA ARG A 448 -7.89 14.33 -14.08
C ARG A 448 -9.17 13.74 -14.68
N THR A 449 -10.37 14.10 -14.22
CA THR A 449 -11.63 13.73 -14.87
C THR A 449 -11.66 14.14 -16.35
N LEU A 450 -11.22 15.37 -16.68
CA LEU A 450 -11.13 15.83 -18.06
C LEU A 450 -10.06 15.08 -18.86
N ASP A 451 -8.92 14.81 -18.24
CA ASP A 451 -7.83 14.07 -18.89
C ASP A 451 -8.25 12.63 -19.22
N GLU A 452 -8.89 11.93 -18.29
CA GLU A 452 -9.41 10.58 -18.50
C GLU A 452 -10.54 10.56 -19.55
N ALA A 453 -11.39 11.61 -19.57
CA ALA A 453 -12.46 11.75 -20.57
C ALA A 453 -11.88 11.98 -21.98
N GLN A 454 -10.80 12.76 -22.07
CA GLN A 454 -10.09 12.96 -23.33
C GLN A 454 -9.36 11.68 -23.78
N ALA A 455 -8.78 10.93 -22.85
CA ALA A 455 -8.12 9.65 -23.13
C ALA A 455 -9.11 8.56 -23.59
N ALA A 456 -10.40 8.66 -23.23
CA ALA A 456 -11.44 7.73 -23.68
C ALA A 456 -11.72 7.76 -25.19
N LYS A 457 -11.33 8.83 -25.89
CA LYS A 457 -11.65 9.01 -27.33
C LYS A 457 -11.05 7.91 -28.20
N GLU A 458 -9.75 7.67 -28.08
CA GLU A 458 -9.03 6.69 -28.91
C GLU A 458 -9.58 5.25 -28.71
N PRO A 459 -9.76 4.74 -27.48
CA PRO A 459 -10.40 3.44 -27.26
C PRO A 459 -11.83 3.34 -27.82
N MET A 460 -12.62 4.42 -27.75
CA MET A 460 -13.96 4.44 -28.33
C MET A 460 -13.93 4.40 -29.87
N ASP A 461 -13.03 5.16 -30.49
CA ASP A 461 -12.83 5.14 -31.94
C ASP A 461 -12.40 3.73 -32.41
N ASP A 462 -11.48 3.09 -31.69
CA ASP A 462 -11.04 1.72 -31.97
C ASP A 462 -12.17 0.70 -31.82
N PHE A 463 -13.03 0.85 -30.81
CA PHE A 463 -14.23 0.03 -30.66
C PHE A 463 -15.19 0.22 -31.85
N ILE A 464 -15.47 1.46 -32.26
CA ILE A 464 -16.33 1.75 -33.41
C ILE A 464 -15.75 1.15 -34.69
N ALA A 465 -14.45 1.32 -34.95
CA ALA A 465 -13.79 0.76 -36.12
C ALA A 465 -13.83 -0.79 -36.14
N SER A 466 -13.66 -1.41 -34.96
CA SER A 466 -13.77 -2.87 -34.83
C SER A 466 -15.21 -3.36 -35.05
N LEU A 467 -16.20 -2.60 -34.56
CA LEU A 467 -17.62 -2.89 -34.73
C LEU A 467 -18.06 -2.77 -36.18
N ASP A 468 -17.61 -1.74 -36.90
CA ASP A 468 -17.82 -1.59 -38.34
C ASP A 468 -17.28 -2.81 -39.10
N GLY A 469 -16.09 -3.28 -38.73
CA GLY A 469 -15.51 -4.50 -39.31
C GLY A 469 -16.35 -5.76 -39.09
N VAL A 470 -17.06 -5.86 -37.97
CA VAL A 470 -18.04 -6.95 -37.72
C VAL A 470 -19.29 -6.76 -38.56
N ILE A 471 -19.84 -5.55 -38.56
CA ILE A 471 -21.06 -5.16 -39.29
C ILE A 471 -20.91 -5.42 -40.80
N ASP A 472 -19.78 -5.02 -41.39
CA ASP A 472 -19.46 -5.21 -42.81
C ASP A 472 -19.42 -6.68 -43.24
N LYS A 473 -19.20 -7.58 -42.29
CA LYS A 473 -19.12 -9.02 -42.53
C LYS A 473 -20.43 -9.76 -42.25
N LEU A 474 -21.38 -9.12 -41.59
CA LEU A 474 -22.70 -9.70 -41.37
C LEU A 474 -23.52 -9.68 -42.67
N PRO A 475 -24.23 -10.77 -43.02
CA PRO A 475 -25.06 -10.83 -44.23
C PRO A 475 -26.27 -9.87 -44.16
N ALA A 476 -26.77 -9.63 -42.95
CA ALA A 476 -27.77 -8.62 -42.64
C ALA A 476 -27.58 -8.18 -41.20
N VAL A 477 -27.85 -6.90 -40.93
CA VAL A 477 -27.82 -6.31 -39.60
C VAL A 477 -29.25 -6.05 -39.18
N ASP A 478 -29.64 -6.50 -38.00
CA ASP A 478 -30.99 -6.25 -37.49
C ASP A 478 -31.25 -4.76 -37.17
N GLU A 479 -32.53 -4.41 -37.10
CA GLU A 479 -32.97 -3.03 -36.87
C GLU A 479 -32.55 -2.53 -35.48
N GLU A 480 -32.49 -3.43 -34.49
CA GLU A 480 -32.11 -3.11 -33.10
C GLU A 480 -30.64 -2.68 -33.02
N THR A 481 -29.74 -3.43 -33.65
CA THR A 481 -28.30 -3.14 -33.74
C THR A 481 -28.05 -1.85 -34.49
N THR A 482 -28.75 -1.63 -35.60
CA THR A 482 -28.65 -0.40 -36.38
C THR A 482 -29.04 0.83 -35.55
N LYS A 483 -30.13 0.72 -34.78
CA LYS A 483 -30.58 1.80 -33.88
C LYS A 483 -29.61 2.04 -32.73
N ALA A 484 -29.11 0.98 -32.10
CA ALA A 484 -28.14 1.07 -31.00
C ALA A 484 -26.83 1.71 -31.46
N PHE A 485 -26.34 1.35 -32.64
CA PHE A 485 -25.12 1.93 -33.22
C PHE A 485 -25.29 3.41 -33.57
N ALA A 486 -26.44 3.77 -34.16
CA ALA A 486 -26.77 5.16 -34.44
C ALA A 486 -26.86 6.00 -33.16
N LEU A 487 -27.46 5.46 -32.10
CA LEU A 487 -27.53 6.12 -30.80
C LEU A 487 -26.13 6.32 -30.20
N LEU A 488 -25.32 5.26 -30.13
CA LEU A 488 -23.94 5.35 -29.64
C LEU A 488 -23.13 6.41 -30.40
N SER A 489 -23.25 6.43 -31.73
CA SER A 489 -22.53 7.40 -32.57
C SER A 489 -22.94 8.86 -32.28
N VAL A 490 -24.20 9.10 -31.91
CA VAL A 490 -24.70 10.43 -31.53
C VAL A 490 -24.21 10.81 -30.14
N ASP A 491 -24.23 9.87 -29.20
CA ASP A 491 -23.84 10.11 -27.81
C ASP A 491 -22.33 10.28 -27.66
N ILE A 492 -21.50 9.53 -28.40
CA ILE A 492 -20.04 9.75 -28.48
C ILE A 492 -19.75 11.17 -28.97
N LYS A 493 -20.37 11.61 -30.07
CA LYS A 493 -20.16 12.98 -30.58
C LYS A 493 -20.59 14.04 -29.56
N SER A 494 -21.69 13.80 -28.85
CA SER A 494 -22.17 14.71 -27.82
C SER A 494 -21.19 14.78 -26.65
N PHE A 495 -20.65 13.64 -26.22
CA PHE A 495 -19.62 13.52 -25.21
C PHE A 495 -18.32 14.23 -25.60
N GLU A 496 -17.85 14.02 -26.84
CA GLU A 496 -16.64 14.69 -27.34
C GLU A 496 -16.78 16.21 -27.42
N ASN A 497 -17.94 16.71 -27.85
CA ASN A 497 -18.26 18.13 -27.88
C ASN A 497 -18.32 18.72 -26.47
N ALA A 498 -18.88 17.98 -25.50
CA ALA A 498 -18.91 18.37 -24.11
C ALA A 498 -17.49 18.47 -23.54
N ILE A 499 -16.63 17.47 -23.80
CA ILE A 499 -15.21 17.52 -23.40
C ILE A 499 -14.54 18.77 -23.98
N GLU A 500 -14.69 19.05 -25.28
CA GLU A 500 -14.03 20.23 -25.88
C GLU A 500 -14.54 21.56 -25.30
N SER A 501 -15.85 21.66 -25.04
CA SER A 501 -16.46 22.82 -24.38
C SER A 501 -15.90 23.01 -22.98
N GLU A 502 -15.94 21.95 -22.16
CA GLU A 502 -15.59 22.04 -20.76
C GLU A 502 -14.09 22.12 -20.52
N SER A 503 -13.24 21.53 -21.37
CA SER A 503 -11.79 21.77 -21.34
C SER A 503 -11.46 23.26 -21.57
N LYS A 504 -12.16 23.93 -22.49
CA LYS A 504 -11.98 25.39 -22.71
C LYS A 504 -12.49 26.21 -21.54
N ALA A 505 -13.60 25.79 -20.92
CA ALA A 505 -14.15 26.44 -19.73
C ALA A 505 -13.24 26.27 -18.52
N TRP A 506 -12.70 25.07 -18.32
CA TRP A 506 -11.78 24.71 -17.24
C TRP A 506 -10.51 25.55 -17.23
N GLY A 507 -9.93 25.84 -18.39
CA GLY A 507 -8.76 26.74 -18.50
C GLY A 507 -9.03 28.19 -18.07
N LYS A 508 -10.30 28.57 -17.87
CA LYS A 508 -10.72 29.89 -17.38
C LYS A 508 -11.41 29.83 -16.01
N ALA A 509 -11.60 28.64 -15.45
CA ALA A 509 -12.27 28.47 -14.17
C ALA A 509 -11.41 29.06 -13.04
N SER A 510 -12.08 29.62 -12.04
CA SER A 510 -11.42 30.03 -10.80
C SER A 510 -10.96 28.79 -10.03
N ARG A 511 -9.80 28.87 -9.38
CA ARG A 511 -9.21 27.77 -8.58
C ARG A 511 -9.53 27.86 -7.10
N ASP A 512 -10.39 28.79 -6.70
CA ASP A 512 -10.98 28.80 -5.36
C ASP A 512 -12.12 27.78 -5.23
N ASN A 513 -12.50 27.45 -3.99
CA ASN A 513 -13.52 26.43 -3.72
C ASN A 513 -14.83 26.67 -4.50
N ALA A 514 -15.34 27.92 -4.49
CA ALA A 514 -16.56 28.28 -5.22
C ALA A 514 -16.41 28.13 -6.75
N GLY A 515 -15.22 28.38 -7.29
CA GLY A 515 -14.90 28.14 -8.70
C GLY A 515 -14.88 26.65 -9.05
N LEU A 516 -14.29 25.82 -8.18
CA LEU A 516 -14.21 24.38 -8.35
C LEU A 516 -15.57 23.69 -8.20
N ILE A 517 -16.46 24.14 -7.32
CA ILE A 517 -17.84 23.64 -7.23
C ILE A 517 -18.58 23.86 -8.56
N LYS A 518 -18.50 25.07 -9.11
CA LYS A 518 -19.11 25.38 -10.42
C LYS A 518 -18.47 24.61 -11.57
N ALA A 519 -17.19 24.25 -11.45
CA ALA A 519 -16.54 23.41 -12.44
C ALA A 519 -17.03 21.97 -12.33
N ALA A 520 -17.18 21.44 -11.11
CA ALA A 520 -17.72 20.10 -10.88
C ALA A 520 -19.15 19.94 -11.44
N GLU A 521 -20.03 20.92 -11.21
CA GLU A 521 -21.39 20.96 -11.78
C GLU A 521 -21.41 20.85 -13.32
N LYS A 522 -20.37 21.38 -13.99
CA LYS A 522 -20.23 21.31 -15.45
C LYS A 522 -19.61 20.01 -15.94
N LEU A 523 -18.81 19.35 -15.12
CA LEU A 523 -18.18 18.07 -15.45
C LEU A 523 -19.07 16.88 -15.11
N GLU A 524 -20.05 17.04 -14.22
CA GLU A 524 -21.02 16.00 -13.85
C GLU A 524 -21.72 15.37 -15.08
N PRO A 525 -22.23 16.14 -16.07
CA PRO A 525 -22.84 15.55 -17.27
C PRO A 525 -21.86 14.69 -18.08
N ILE A 526 -20.57 15.01 -18.08
CA ILE A 526 -19.53 14.20 -18.75
C ILE A 526 -19.40 12.86 -18.01
N ALA A 527 -19.29 12.86 -16.69
CA ALA A 527 -19.22 11.64 -15.89
C ALA A 527 -20.47 10.75 -16.04
N GLU A 528 -21.67 11.34 -16.08
CA GLU A 528 -22.90 10.57 -16.29
C GLU A 528 -23.03 10.04 -17.72
N THR A 529 -22.59 10.82 -18.72
CA THR A 529 -22.56 10.34 -20.11
C THR A 529 -21.58 9.19 -20.28
N SER A 530 -20.43 9.18 -19.57
CA SER A 530 -19.49 8.06 -19.64
C SER A 530 -20.12 6.74 -19.17
N ARG A 531 -20.97 6.77 -18.12
CA ARG A 531 -21.75 5.61 -17.66
C ARG A 531 -22.73 5.12 -18.73
N VAL A 532 -23.39 6.04 -19.43
CA VAL A 532 -24.34 5.71 -20.50
C VAL A 532 -23.60 5.04 -21.67
N LEU A 533 -22.45 5.58 -22.06
CA LEU A 533 -21.62 5.03 -23.15
C LEU A 533 -21.15 3.60 -22.84
N ILE A 534 -20.74 3.31 -21.60
CA ILE A 534 -20.39 1.93 -21.17
C ILE A 534 -21.54 0.97 -21.47
N LYS A 535 -22.76 1.30 -21.04
CA LYS A 535 -23.94 0.44 -21.26
C LYS A 535 -24.23 0.21 -22.75
N GLN A 536 -24.06 1.24 -23.57
CA GLN A 536 -24.29 1.15 -25.02
C GLN A 536 -23.23 0.30 -25.72
N ILE A 537 -21.96 0.47 -25.36
CA ILE A 537 -20.84 -0.32 -25.87
C ILE A 537 -21.03 -1.80 -25.54
N ASP A 538 -21.36 -2.12 -24.29
CA ASP A 538 -21.62 -3.50 -23.85
C ASP A 538 -22.83 -4.12 -24.57
N GLN A 539 -23.90 -3.33 -24.74
CA GLN A 539 -25.08 -3.78 -25.46
C GLN A 539 -24.77 -4.10 -26.92
N LEU A 540 -23.96 -3.28 -27.60
CA LEU A 540 -23.56 -3.50 -28.98
C LEU A 540 -22.69 -4.75 -29.15
N LEU A 541 -21.80 -5.04 -28.20
CA LEU A 541 -21.09 -6.32 -28.21
C LEU A 541 -22.09 -7.48 -28.08
N LYS A 542 -23.03 -7.43 -27.13
CA LYS A 542 -24.05 -8.49 -26.94
C LYS A 542 -24.86 -8.73 -28.24
N PHE A 543 -25.22 -7.67 -28.96
CA PHE A 543 -25.91 -7.77 -30.25
C PHE A 543 -25.06 -8.35 -31.37
N ALA A 544 -23.80 -7.91 -31.48
CA ALA A 544 -22.85 -8.42 -32.46
C ALA A 544 -22.58 -9.93 -32.24
N GLU A 545 -22.40 -10.36 -31.00
CA GLU A 545 -22.21 -11.77 -30.65
C GLU A 545 -23.41 -12.65 -31.03
N LYS A 546 -24.62 -12.16 -30.78
CA LYS A 546 -25.86 -12.87 -31.11
C LYS A 546 -25.95 -13.13 -32.62
N GLN A 547 -25.79 -12.08 -33.43
CA GLN A 547 -25.86 -12.20 -34.89
C GLN A 547 -24.72 -13.03 -35.48
N ALA A 548 -23.52 -12.94 -34.91
CA ALA A 548 -22.39 -13.79 -35.32
C ALA A 548 -22.67 -15.28 -35.08
N LYS A 549 -23.36 -15.63 -34.00
CA LYS A 549 -23.78 -17.02 -33.70
C LYS A 549 -24.84 -17.53 -34.67
N GLU A 550 -25.78 -16.68 -35.08
CA GLU A 550 -26.92 -17.03 -35.94
C GLU A 550 -26.53 -17.21 -37.43
N THR A 551 -25.48 -16.52 -37.88
CA THR A 551 -25.13 -16.46 -39.32
C THR A 551 -24.12 -17.52 -39.77
N HIS A 552 -23.42 -18.19 -38.84
CA HIS A 552 -22.38 -19.20 -39.11
C HIS A 552 -21.26 -18.77 -40.09
N GLU A 553 -21.06 -17.45 -40.26
CA GLU A 553 -20.09 -16.89 -41.20
C GLU A 553 -18.63 -17.10 -40.78
N LYS A 554 -17.77 -17.43 -41.74
CA LYS A 554 -16.37 -17.80 -41.44
C LYS A 554 -15.54 -16.59 -41.04
N GLY A 555 -14.97 -16.63 -39.84
CA GLY A 555 -14.04 -15.62 -39.34
C GLY A 555 -14.68 -14.47 -38.55
N LEU A 556 -16.02 -14.46 -38.37
CA LEU A 556 -16.69 -13.52 -37.46
C LEU A 556 -16.22 -13.72 -36.01
N ASN A 557 -16.00 -14.96 -35.57
CA ASN A 557 -15.48 -15.25 -34.21
C ASN A 557 -14.16 -14.54 -33.90
N LYS A 558 -13.31 -14.32 -34.90
CA LYS A 558 -12.05 -13.57 -34.68
C LYS A 558 -12.33 -12.08 -34.50
N LEU A 559 -13.23 -11.52 -35.30
CA LEU A 559 -13.61 -10.10 -35.22
C LEU A 559 -14.35 -9.79 -33.93
N ILE A 560 -15.24 -10.69 -33.45
CA ILE A 560 -15.90 -10.55 -32.16
C ILE A 560 -14.90 -10.54 -31.00
N LYS A 561 -13.87 -11.39 -31.04
CA LYS A 561 -12.80 -11.37 -30.02
C LYS A 561 -12.03 -10.06 -30.04
N GLU A 562 -11.73 -9.54 -31.23
CA GLU A 562 -11.09 -8.23 -31.36
C GLU A 562 -11.99 -7.11 -30.84
N LEU A 563 -13.28 -7.15 -31.17
CA LEU A 563 -14.28 -6.20 -30.67
C LEU A 563 -14.37 -6.22 -29.14
N ASP A 564 -14.34 -7.39 -28.50
CA ASP A 564 -14.34 -7.51 -27.03
C ASP A 564 -13.06 -6.93 -26.39
N ILE A 565 -11.90 -7.06 -27.06
CA ILE A 565 -10.65 -6.42 -26.61
C ILE A 565 -10.81 -4.89 -26.64
N GLN A 566 -11.32 -4.34 -27.75
CA GLN A 566 -11.53 -2.88 -27.86
C GLN A 566 -12.63 -2.39 -26.92
N ARG A 567 -13.70 -3.17 -26.74
CA ARG A 567 -14.75 -2.91 -25.73
C ARG A 567 -14.15 -2.82 -24.34
N LYS A 568 -13.27 -3.76 -23.96
CA LYS A 568 -12.56 -3.73 -22.68
C LYS A 568 -11.75 -2.45 -22.51
N ALA A 569 -10.96 -2.09 -23.50
CA ALA A 569 -10.18 -0.85 -23.45
C ALA A 569 -11.07 0.39 -23.28
N ALA A 570 -12.15 0.50 -24.06
CA ALA A 570 -13.07 1.64 -24.00
C ALA A 570 -13.82 1.72 -22.66
N VAL A 571 -14.35 0.59 -22.18
CA VAL A 571 -15.11 0.53 -20.92
C VAL A 571 -14.22 0.85 -19.71
N GLU A 572 -13.01 0.28 -19.64
CA GLU A 572 -12.10 0.59 -18.53
C GLU A 572 -11.73 2.08 -18.51
N GLN A 573 -11.45 2.68 -19.67
CA GLN A 573 -11.14 4.10 -19.74
C GLN A 573 -12.35 4.99 -19.37
N LEU A 574 -13.57 4.62 -19.77
CA LEU A 574 -14.80 5.35 -19.41
C LEU A 574 -15.16 5.21 -17.92
N LYS A 575 -14.84 4.07 -17.29
CA LYS A 575 -14.98 3.85 -15.84
C LYS A 575 -14.12 4.84 -15.05
N GLU A 576 -12.88 5.11 -15.51
CA GLU A 576 -11.98 6.07 -14.85
C GLU A 576 -12.56 7.48 -14.77
N VAL A 577 -13.21 7.96 -15.84
CA VAL A 577 -13.82 9.31 -15.89
C VAL A 577 -14.73 9.53 -14.70
N ARG A 578 -15.65 8.59 -14.48
CA ARG A 578 -16.65 8.67 -13.42
C ARG A 578 -16.05 8.37 -12.06
N TYR A 579 -15.16 7.38 -11.98
CA TYR A 579 -14.45 7.04 -10.74
C TYR A 579 -13.73 8.26 -10.16
N ILE A 580 -12.97 8.98 -10.98
CA ILE A 580 -12.20 10.15 -10.55
C ILE A 580 -13.12 11.33 -10.24
N PHE A 581 -14.14 11.58 -11.06
CA PHE A 581 -15.11 12.65 -10.79
C PHE A 581 -15.79 12.49 -9.42
N LYS A 582 -16.18 11.26 -9.08
CA LYS A 582 -16.76 10.93 -7.78
C LYS A 582 -15.85 11.22 -6.60
N GLN A 583 -14.53 11.24 -6.78
CA GLN A 583 -13.61 11.60 -5.70
C GLN A 583 -13.70 13.09 -5.37
N ALA A 584 -13.72 13.95 -6.40
CA ALA A 584 -13.94 15.39 -6.23
C ALA A 584 -15.32 15.67 -5.64
N HIS A 585 -16.37 15.03 -6.19
CA HIS A 585 -17.73 15.19 -5.71
C HIS A 585 -17.87 14.82 -4.24
N TRP A 586 -17.32 13.66 -3.83
CA TRP A 586 -17.36 13.21 -2.44
C TRP A 586 -16.74 14.24 -1.49
N LEU A 587 -15.58 14.82 -1.85
CA LEU A 587 -14.92 15.84 -1.03
C LEU A 587 -15.80 17.09 -0.88
N GLN A 588 -16.39 17.57 -1.97
CA GLN A 588 -17.24 18.77 -1.97
C GLN A 588 -18.58 18.54 -1.29
N GLU A 589 -19.14 17.33 -1.36
CA GLU A 589 -20.38 16.97 -0.69
C GLU A 589 -20.20 16.92 0.83
N HIS A 590 -19.09 16.34 1.28
CA HIS A 590 -18.80 16.16 2.70
C HIS A 590 -18.25 17.44 3.35
N PHE A 591 -17.54 18.28 2.60
CA PHE A 591 -16.93 19.54 3.07
C PHE A 591 -17.18 20.69 2.07
N PRO A 592 -18.43 21.16 1.91
CA PRO A 592 -18.83 22.09 0.86
C PRO A 592 -18.15 23.46 0.97
N ASP A 593 -17.83 23.90 2.18
CA ASP A 593 -17.18 25.18 2.43
C ASP A 593 -15.64 25.08 2.40
N ALA A 594 -15.09 23.90 2.10
CA ALA A 594 -13.66 23.58 2.24
C ALA A 594 -13.14 23.88 3.66
N GLU A 595 -13.98 23.65 4.67
CA GLU A 595 -13.68 23.76 6.09
C GLU A 595 -14.08 22.46 6.79
N LEU A 596 -13.45 22.15 7.93
CA LEU A 596 -13.85 20.98 8.71
C LEU A 596 -15.25 21.19 9.27
N CYS A 597 -16.15 20.25 8.99
CA CYS A 597 -17.45 20.13 9.65
C CYS A 597 -17.67 18.69 10.09
N ASP A 598 -18.59 18.49 11.03
CA ASP A 598 -18.99 17.15 11.45
C ASP A 598 -19.71 16.44 10.30
N VAL A 599 -19.34 15.18 10.06
CA VAL A 599 -19.99 14.32 9.08
C VAL A 599 -20.39 13.03 9.79
N GLU A 600 -21.70 12.78 9.85
CA GLU A 600 -22.27 11.63 10.57
C GLU A 600 -21.69 10.31 10.04
N GLY A 601 -21.21 9.48 10.96
CA GLY A 601 -20.57 8.20 10.67
C GLY A 601 -19.13 8.28 10.13
N LEU A 602 -18.56 9.48 9.97
CA LEU A 602 -17.22 9.65 9.39
C LEU A 602 -16.28 10.48 10.28
N VAL A 603 -16.66 11.70 10.66
CA VAL A 603 -15.76 12.60 11.41
C VAL A 603 -16.52 13.52 12.35
N LYS A 604 -15.95 13.73 13.54
CA LYS A 604 -16.40 14.74 14.51
C LYS A 604 -15.20 15.35 15.23
N LEU A 605 -15.21 16.66 15.47
CA LEU A 605 -14.28 17.30 16.39
C LEU A 605 -14.86 17.26 17.80
N VAL A 606 -14.16 16.64 18.74
CA VAL A 606 -14.70 16.35 20.09
C VAL A 606 -13.87 17.06 21.14
N ASP A 607 -14.51 17.84 22.01
CA ASP A 607 -13.81 18.49 23.12
C ASP A 607 -13.50 17.52 24.28
N ILE A 608 -12.53 17.89 25.11
CA ILE A 608 -12.11 17.07 26.27
C ILE A 608 -13.26 16.89 27.28
N GLU A 609 -14.17 17.84 27.41
CA GLU A 609 -15.31 17.75 28.33
C GLU A 609 -16.29 16.65 27.89
N GLU A 610 -16.55 16.54 26.59
CA GLU A 610 -17.33 15.46 25.98
C GLU A 610 -16.60 14.12 26.13
N ILE A 611 -15.28 14.09 26.00
CA ILE A 611 -14.46 12.88 26.24
C ILE A 611 -14.55 12.45 27.72
N GLU A 612 -14.45 13.37 28.66
CA GLU A 612 -14.62 13.11 30.11
C GLU A 612 -16.02 12.55 30.41
N ALA A 613 -17.07 13.17 29.86
CA ALA A 613 -18.44 12.70 30.00
C ALA A 613 -18.67 11.29 29.41
N ASN A 614 -17.78 10.85 28.52
CA ASN A 614 -17.76 9.54 27.90
C ASN A 614 -16.72 8.59 28.51
N ASP A 615 -16.43 8.73 29.81
CA ASP A 615 -15.51 7.87 30.57
C ASP A 615 -14.08 7.86 29.98
N TRP A 616 -13.67 9.01 29.45
CA TRP A 616 -12.39 9.21 28.78
C TRP A 616 -12.18 8.31 27.56
N SER A 617 -13.24 7.76 26.97
CA SER A 617 -13.13 6.88 25.80
C SER A 617 -12.61 7.66 24.59
N LEU A 618 -11.66 7.07 23.87
CA LEU A 618 -11.11 7.64 22.63
C LEU A 618 -11.59 6.88 21.39
N THR A 619 -12.75 6.22 21.45
CA THR A 619 -13.28 5.40 20.35
C THR A 619 -14.10 6.27 19.40
N PRO A 620 -13.65 6.59 18.16
CA PRO A 620 -14.35 7.47 17.23
C PRO A 620 -15.83 7.14 17.02
N GLY A 621 -16.17 5.85 16.87
CA GLY A 621 -17.54 5.40 16.65
C GLY A 621 -18.54 5.76 17.78
N ARG A 622 -18.06 6.17 18.96
CA ARG A 622 -18.93 6.67 20.06
C ARG A 622 -19.39 8.11 19.81
N TYR A 623 -18.66 8.86 18.99
CA TYR A 623 -18.82 10.29 18.79
C TYR A 623 -19.43 10.65 17.44
N VAL A 624 -19.03 9.95 16.38
CA VAL A 624 -19.42 10.31 15.00
C VAL A 624 -20.83 9.85 14.61
N GLY A 625 -21.45 8.96 15.39
CA GLY A 625 -22.75 8.37 15.05
C GLY A 625 -22.65 7.17 14.10
N ILE A 626 -23.76 6.82 13.45
CA ILE A 626 -23.84 5.69 12.51
C ILE A 626 -24.00 6.29 11.12
N ALA A 627 -23.13 5.93 10.19
CA ALA A 627 -23.27 6.36 8.80
C ALA A 627 -24.65 5.94 8.26
N PRO A 628 -25.35 6.82 7.53
CA PRO A 628 -26.57 6.41 6.83
C PRO A 628 -26.28 5.22 5.91
N GLU A 629 -27.29 4.35 5.70
CA GLU A 629 -27.17 3.29 4.69
C GLU A 629 -27.05 3.96 3.31
N GLU A 630 -25.84 3.95 2.74
CA GLU A 630 -25.63 4.33 1.35
C GLU A 630 -26.04 3.16 0.45
N GLU A 631 -27.03 3.36 -0.41
CA GLU A 631 -27.27 2.48 -1.55
C GLU A 631 -26.10 2.68 -2.53
N ASP A 632 -25.30 1.65 -2.74
CA ASP A 632 -24.31 1.66 -3.82
C ASP A 632 -25.06 1.56 -5.16
N ASP A 633 -25.49 2.71 -5.68
CA ASP A 633 -26.16 2.88 -6.98
C ASP A 633 -25.36 2.32 -8.18
N ASP A 634 -24.12 1.89 -7.93
CA ASP A 634 -23.18 1.31 -8.87
C ASP A 634 -22.72 -0.09 -8.52
N PHE A 635 -23.34 -0.77 -7.55
CA PHE A 635 -23.11 -2.21 -7.38
C PHE A 635 -23.57 -2.93 -8.65
N ASP A 636 -22.62 -3.18 -9.54
CA ASP A 636 -22.83 -3.97 -10.74
C ASP A 636 -22.99 -5.42 -10.30
N PHE A 637 -24.24 -5.79 -10.00
CA PHE A 637 -24.62 -7.14 -9.65
C PHE A 637 -24.13 -8.16 -10.69
N GLU A 638 -24.04 -7.78 -11.97
CA GLU A 638 -23.63 -8.66 -13.07
C GLU A 638 -22.11 -8.89 -13.05
N GLU A 639 -21.31 -7.84 -12.82
CA GLU A 639 -19.85 -7.93 -12.61
C GLU A 639 -19.54 -8.69 -11.33
N ALA A 640 -20.20 -8.38 -10.21
CA ALA A 640 -20.03 -9.07 -8.93
C ALA A 640 -20.42 -10.56 -9.01
N LEU A 641 -21.50 -10.90 -9.73
CA LEU A 641 -21.89 -12.29 -9.98
C LEU A 641 -20.92 -13.01 -10.90
N THR A 642 -20.40 -12.33 -11.92
CA THR A 642 -19.38 -12.89 -12.82
C THR A 642 -18.11 -13.18 -12.05
N ASP A 643 -17.68 -12.25 -11.21
CA ASP A 643 -16.54 -12.39 -10.31
C ASP A 643 -16.72 -13.53 -9.31
N MET A 644 -17.91 -13.64 -8.70
CA MET A 644 -18.27 -14.75 -7.83
C MET A 644 -18.30 -16.07 -8.60
N HIS A 645 -18.73 -16.08 -9.86
CA HIS A 645 -18.78 -17.29 -10.70
C HIS A 645 -17.38 -17.76 -11.12
N ILE A 646 -16.49 -16.83 -11.51
CA ILE A 646 -15.08 -17.11 -11.78
C ILE A 646 -14.41 -17.68 -10.53
N GLU A 647 -14.66 -17.08 -9.37
CA GLU A 647 -14.13 -17.54 -8.08
C GLU A 647 -14.66 -18.93 -7.72
N LEU A 648 -15.96 -19.17 -7.88
CA LEU A 648 -16.58 -20.48 -7.66
C LEU A 648 -15.95 -21.55 -8.57
N ASN A 649 -15.68 -21.21 -9.84
CA ASN A 649 -15.03 -22.12 -10.77
C ASN A 649 -13.59 -22.41 -10.36
N GLY A 650 -12.81 -21.39 -9.97
CA GLY A 650 -11.44 -21.59 -9.46
C GLY A 650 -11.40 -22.44 -8.19
N LEU A 651 -12.30 -22.19 -7.23
CA LEU A 651 -12.44 -23.00 -6.02
C LEU A 651 -12.84 -24.44 -6.33
N ASN A 652 -13.69 -24.67 -7.34
CA ASN A 652 -14.04 -26.02 -7.79
C ASN A 652 -12.87 -26.75 -8.44
N GLU A 653 -12.06 -26.07 -9.24
CA GLU A 653 -10.83 -26.64 -9.82
C GLU A 653 -9.84 -27.04 -8.71
N GLU A 654 -9.64 -26.15 -7.74
CA GLU A 654 -8.77 -26.41 -6.58
C GLU A 654 -9.30 -27.55 -5.71
N ALA A 655 -10.61 -27.59 -5.45
CA ALA A 655 -11.25 -28.69 -4.74
C ALA A 655 -11.09 -30.02 -5.48
N THR A 656 -11.16 -30.01 -6.82
CA THR A 656 -10.95 -31.20 -7.66
C THR A 656 -9.50 -31.69 -7.57
N LEU A 657 -8.53 -30.77 -7.60
CA LEU A 657 -7.12 -31.09 -7.42
C LEU A 657 -6.84 -31.68 -6.04
N LEU A 658 -7.39 -31.07 -4.98
CA LEU A 658 -7.28 -31.57 -3.61
C LEU A 658 -7.93 -32.94 -3.44
N ALA A 659 -9.10 -33.16 -4.03
CA ALA A 659 -9.74 -34.47 -4.02
C ALA A 659 -8.88 -35.54 -4.70
N ALA A 660 -8.27 -35.22 -5.85
CA ALA A 660 -7.34 -36.11 -6.52
C ALA A 660 -6.06 -36.38 -5.69
N GLN A 661 -5.56 -35.36 -4.98
CA GLN A 661 -4.43 -35.49 -4.06
C GLN A 661 -4.76 -36.43 -2.90
N ILE A 662 -5.93 -36.26 -2.28
CA ILE A 662 -6.43 -37.11 -1.19
C ILE A 662 -6.58 -38.56 -1.66
N GLN A 663 -7.13 -38.77 -2.86
CA GLN A 663 -7.28 -40.10 -3.44
C GLN A 663 -5.91 -40.80 -3.62
N ARG A 664 -4.91 -40.09 -4.18
CA ARG A 664 -3.54 -40.63 -4.30
C ARG A 664 -2.91 -40.93 -2.94
N ASN A 665 -3.18 -40.10 -1.94
CA ASN A 665 -2.68 -40.31 -0.58
C ASN A 665 -3.30 -41.57 0.04
N PHE A 666 -4.60 -41.80 -0.12
CA PHE A 666 -5.24 -43.04 0.33
C PHE A 666 -4.68 -44.28 -0.37
N GLU A 667 -4.50 -44.22 -1.70
CA GLU A 667 -3.87 -45.30 -2.47
C GLU A 667 -2.44 -45.60 -1.99
N SER A 668 -1.66 -44.56 -1.64
CA SER A 668 -0.31 -44.73 -1.09
C SER A 668 -0.28 -45.32 0.33
N LEU A 669 -1.37 -45.17 1.09
CA LEU A 669 -1.57 -45.74 2.43
C LEU A 669 -2.20 -47.14 2.38
N GLY A 670 -2.53 -47.66 1.19
CA GLY A 670 -3.11 -48.99 0.99
C GLY A 670 -4.59 -49.10 1.38
N ILE A 671 -5.32 -47.98 1.39
CA ILE A 671 -6.76 -47.89 1.69
C ILE A 671 -7.56 -47.74 0.40
#